data_AF-A0A819WTG5-F1
#
_entry.id   AF-A0A819WTG5-F1
#
_cell.length_a   1.000
_cell.length_b   1.000
_cell.length_c   1.000
_cell.angle_alpha   90.00
_cell.angle_beta   90.00
_cell.angle_gamma   90.00
#
_symmetry.space_group_name_H-M   'P 1'
#
loop_
_entity.id
_entity.type
_entity.pdbx_description
1 polymer ?
#
loop_
_entity_poly.entity_id
_entity_poly.type
_entity_poly.pdbx_seq_one_letter_code
_entity_poly.pdbx_strand_id
1 'polypeptide(L)'
;LEELQICSNDYTKISSDYGFQHESLKRLYISNNNITEWQSICRLGRLFSRLETLIASDNPLESFRSDEDVNICFSHLHTLSVDKVEISEWDDIVALTKLPRLNAVRIQLTPLLKPYQKDERFFLLLGYMKNITKLNGSVITANERETSERRFIRYYSQRDDKPQRYYELTEKHGNLKPLVDIKIRAPYLINVRLVYNQITHDKEIDVRQTVQQFKKYLHETFKIPLTRLRVFYVDDVAFNMGVCGPEELKYPQRLLHTYNIHDGDQFHIDLKPDPPKPQYSNRTVDTTRHNKKSTDSNSTNSSTSSDDDKTNLSVEISPFSLDSLQKLAEEETINNNNINQTSIELDNLYPSTDKNVQIKMNDEDDDLLLAAAAAAACNNLMDVNTSEKCFPGRCERKEVVVIGNGPSAIVLSYILSGHIPYWNGCPVSNDYLNMKLEQYVKNSSLLEQVRNLEFLSNGLEGRSRNPVSLLIDNLIHPDADLGARLQSKIKWRHDPSSSIDHICLGRGGIGGIWNQLTSKHLQTVSMADWMELPNYPFITFRQHLRMHRCRLSTNNEQIITDDENSKRATYDEIRSYYIHYVKRNRLINYFRNGCEVTSIERVCIDSSYYDDLTEEIRTPEALWEIRGFEEQTKNLFIIHAKYIVLATGISQEITRPLGIIGEQVSQSFTYTNLHDIEEIIVNKKRLRKNSKPLLVIGCGLTAIDVILLCQQYSIPILHVFRRAIDDHELVLNQLPANIYPEFERIKELIKQSSTITTSTSSDWFYQCCAQSEVISITEDGTVNIRNLRTQIIKDYNISCVVRLTGNEVKIPFLRSLTTKKCPGININPYTYECIDFENIYALGALAGDKLIRFLQGGALACAASLFKKYRQASSINRLSFNVSSRTRTVQIID
;
A
#
# COMPACT_ATOMS: atom_id res chain seq x y z
N LEU A 1 48.78 17.74 3.63
CA LEU A 1 47.33 18.06 3.66
C LEU A 1 46.62 17.05 2.75
N GLU A 2 45.76 16.16 3.24
CA GLU A 2 45.16 15.13 2.37
C GLU A 2 43.88 15.57 1.65
N GLU A 3 43.17 16.56 2.18
CA GLU A 3 41.88 17.02 1.70
C GLU A 3 41.82 18.54 1.71
N LEU A 4 41.24 19.12 0.66
CA LEU A 4 41.11 20.57 0.46
C LEU A 4 39.76 20.90 -0.18
N GLN A 5 39.06 21.87 0.40
CA GLN A 5 37.75 22.31 -0.06
C GLN A 5 37.79 23.81 -0.39
N ILE A 6 37.40 24.12 -1.63
CA ILE A 6 37.46 25.43 -2.28
C ILE A 6 36.12 25.66 -3.01
N CYS A 7 35.01 25.50 -2.29
CA CYS A 7 33.66 25.62 -2.86
C CYS A 7 33.05 27.01 -2.62
N SER A 8 32.24 27.52 -3.55
CA SER A 8 31.51 28.80 -3.39
C SER A 8 32.42 30.03 -3.23
N ASN A 9 33.47 30.16 -4.05
CA ASN A 9 34.41 31.29 -4.03
C ASN A 9 34.44 32.07 -5.36
N ASP A 10 33.47 31.83 -6.25
CA ASP A 10 33.31 32.51 -7.55
C ASP A 10 34.52 32.45 -8.50
N TYR A 11 35.47 31.54 -8.27
CA TYR A 11 36.67 31.41 -9.10
C TYR A 11 36.32 31.14 -10.57
N THR A 12 36.79 32.00 -11.47
CA THR A 12 36.57 31.88 -12.92
C THR A 12 37.71 31.19 -13.65
N LYS A 13 38.95 31.38 -13.18
CA LYS A 13 40.17 30.77 -13.75
C LYS A 13 41.17 30.42 -12.65
N ILE A 14 42.02 29.44 -12.93
CA ILE A 14 43.11 29.03 -12.04
C ILE A 14 44.44 29.40 -12.70
N SER A 15 45.09 30.41 -12.13
CA SER A 15 46.48 30.78 -12.41
C SER A 15 47.42 29.93 -11.55
N SER A 16 48.46 29.36 -12.15
CA SER A 16 49.48 28.55 -11.45
C SER A 16 50.87 29.12 -11.69
N ASP A 17 51.60 29.41 -10.62
CA ASP A 17 53.05 29.43 -10.69
C ASP A 17 53.54 27.99 -10.79
N TYR A 18 54.16 27.63 -11.92
CA TYR A 18 54.57 26.25 -12.24
C TYR A 18 55.63 25.66 -11.28
N GLY A 19 56.12 26.43 -10.29
CA GLY A 19 57.08 26.00 -9.28
C GLY A 19 56.48 25.35 -8.03
N PHE A 20 55.16 25.40 -7.82
CA PHE A 20 54.51 24.76 -6.67
C PHE A 20 53.96 23.37 -7.02
N GLN A 21 54.33 22.35 -6.25
CA GLN A 21 53.70 21.03 -6.26
C GLN A 21 53.45 20.57 -4.82
N HIS A 22 52.33 19.90 -4.59
CA HIS A 22 51.95 19.41 -3.27
C HIS A 22 51.59 17.92 -3.30
N GLU A 23 52.53 17.11 -2.82
CA GLU A 23 52.55 15.65 -3.02
C GLU A 23 51.58 14.83 -2.15
N SER A 24 50.90 15.44 -1.17
CA SER A 24 50.06 14.69 -0.21
C SER A 24 48.55 14.87 -0.39
N LEU A 25 48.08 15.70 -1.34
CA LEU A 25 46.65 15.96 -1.52
C LEU A 25 46.00 14.85 -2.34
N LYS A 26 44.95 14.23 -1.79
CA LYS A 26 44.19 13.13 -2.39
C LYS A 26 42.76 13.53 -2.77
N ARG A 27 42.15 14.47 -2.04
CA ARG A 27 40.74 14.87 -2.26
C ARG A 27 40.65 16.39 -2.44
N LEU A 28 40.06 16.81 -3.55
CA LEU A 28 39.84 18.22 -3.88
C LEU A 28 38.37 18.46 -4.24
N TYR A 29 37.76 19.41 -3.53
CA TYR A 29 36.40 19.88 -3.80
C TYR A 29 36.50 21.32 -4.27
N ILE A 30 36.02 21.60 -5.49
CA ILE A 30 36.02 22.93 -6.11
C ILE A 30 34.64 23.25 -6.70
N SER A 31 33.60 22.80 -6.01
CA SER A 31 32.22 22.88 -6.49
C SER A 31 31.61 24.26 -6.30
N ASN A 32 30.62 24.62 -7.12
CA ASN A 32 29.97 25.94 -7.08
C ASN A 32 30.99 27.08 -7.27
N ASN A 33 31.73 27.06 -8.37
CA ASN A 33 32.57 28.16 -8.84
C ASN A 33 32.24 28.42 -10.33
N ASN A 34 32.84 29.45 -10.91
CA ASN A 34 32.53 29.92 -12.28
C ASN A 34 33.56 29.44 -13.31
N ILE A 35 34.14 28.23 -13.12
CA ILE A 35 35.19 27.70 -14.00
C ILE A 35 34.55 27.11 -15.27
N THR A 36 34.78 27.75 -16.42
CA THR A 36 34.33 27.28 -17.74
C THR A 36 35.35 26.38 -18.44
N GLU A 37 36.64 26.63 -18.22
CA GLU A 37 37.74 25.96 -18.92
C GLU A 37 38.26 24.74 -18.14
N TRP A 38 38.07 23.54 -18.69
CA TRP A 38 38.69 22.31 -18.16
C TRP A 38 40.21 22.39 -18.09
N GLN A 39 40.83 23.21 -18.94
CA GLN A 39 42.27 23.50 -18.88
C GLN A 39 42.71 24.09 -17.54
N SER A 40 41.84 24.86 -16.85
CA SER A 40 42.10 25.36 -15.49
C SER A 40 42.03 24.23 -14.45
N ILE A 41 41.20 23.21 -14.68
CA ILE A 41 41.09 22.02 -13.84
C ILE A 41 42.31 21.09 -14.03
N CYS A 42 42.80 20.91 -15.26
CA CYS A 42 44.04 20.18 -15.56
C CYS A 42 45.26 20.72 -14.78
N ARG A 43 45.35 22.05 -14.63
CA ARG A 43 46.41 22.70 -13.82
C ARG A 43 46.38 22.25 -12.35
N LEU A 44 45.19 22.14 -11.74
CA LEU A 44 45.07 21.60 -10.37
C LEU A 44 45.57 20.15 -10.28
N GLY A 45 45.30 19.33 -11.29
CA GLY A 45 45.84 17.98 -11.38
C GLY A 45 47.37 17.95 -11.35
N ARG A 46 48.03 18.85 -12.09
CA ARG A 46 49.50 19.00 -12.06
C ARG A 46 50.03 19.51 -10.71
N LEU A 47 49.36 20.47 -10.08
CA LEU A 47 49.72 20.97 -8.74
C LEU A 47 49.57 19.87 -7.66
N PHE A 48 48.64 18.94 -7.86
CA PHE A 48 48.26 17.88 -6.93
C PHE A 48 48.43 16.48 -7.56
N SER A 49 49.68 16.10 -7.84
CA SER A 49 50.04 14.88 -8.58
C SER A 49 49.52 13.55 -8.02
N ARG A 50 49.08 13.51 -6.76
CA ARG A 50 48.45 12.33 -6.10
C ARG A 50 46.93 12.46 -5.90
N LEU A 51 46.26 13.34 -6.63
CA LEU A 51 44.81 13.54 -6.52
C LEU A 51 44.03 12.28 -6.93
N GLU A 52 43.29 11.71 -5.98
CA GLU A 52 42.46 10.50 -6.15
C GLU A 52 40.98 10.81 -6.40
N THR A 53 40.47 11.92 -5.84
CA THR A 53 39.07 12.36 -5.96
C THR A 53 38.97 13.84 -6.27
N LEU A 54 38.22 14.19 -7.31
CA LEU A 54 37.94 15.56 -7.73
C LEU A 54 36.43 15.80 -7.83
N ILE A 55 35.93 16.76 -7.04
CA ILE A 55 34.51 17.17 -7.04
C ILE A 55 34.42 18.60 -7.59
N ALA A 56 34.20 18.72 -8.90
CA ALA A 56 34.11 19.97 -9.66
C ALA A 56 32.67 20.24 -10.15
N SER A 57 31.67 19.75 -9.41
CA SER A 57 30.25 19.90 -9.73
C SER A 57 29.77 21.36 -9.53
N ASP A 58 28.65 21.76 -10.14
CA ASP A 58 28.20 23.16 -10.13
C ASP A 58 29.31 24.12 -10.66
N ASN A 59 29.97 23.75 -11.76
CA ASN A 59 30.84 24.65 -12.54
C ASN A 59 30.37 24.63 -14.00
N PRO A 60 30.32 25.77 -14.71
CA PRO A 60 29.87 25.86 -16.10
C PRO A 60 30.91 25.33 -17.11
N LEU A 61 31.49 24.16 -16.86
CA LEU A 61 32.50 23.54 -17.73
C LEU A 61 31.90 23.19 -19.10
N GLU A 62 32.42 23.80 -20.16
CA GLU A 62 31.87 23.71 -21.53
C GLU A 62 32.36 22.47 -22.29
N SER A 63 33.55 21.96 -21.95
CA SER A 63 34.18 20.80 -22.59
C SER A 63 35.13 20.08 -21.62
N PHE A 64 35.44 18.81 -21.86
CA PHE A 64 36.51 18.06 -21.16
C PHE A 64 37.77 17.85 -22.04
N ARG A 65 37.84 18.51 -23.19
CA ARG A 65 39.01 18.51 -24.09
C ARG A 65 40.11 19.42 -23.51
N SER A 66 41.37 19.09 -23.78
CA SER A 66 42.55 19.82 -23.30
C SER A 66 43.73 19.50 -24.21
N ASP A 67 44.55 20.51 -24.51
CA ASP A 67 45.81 20.34 -25.26
C ASP A 67 46.93 19.75 -24.39
N GLU A 68 46.76 19.77 -23.07
CA GLU A 68 47.66 19.13 -22.13
C GLU A 68 47.35 17.64 -21.98
N ASP A 69 48.40 16.81 -21.85
CA ASP A 69 48.22 15.38 -21.61
C ASP A 69 47.54 15.14 -20.24
N VAL A 70 46.28 14.74 -20.29
CA VAL A 70 45.45 14.41 -19.12
C VAL A 70 46.00 13.25 -18.30
N ASN A 71 46.85 12.38 -18.87
CA ASN A 71 47.54 11.32 -18.13
C ASN A 71 48.56 11.90 -17.14
N ILE A 72 49.26 12.97 -17.53
CA ILE A 72 50.21 13.68 -16.67
C ILE A 72 49.44 14.46 -15.59
N CYS A 73 48.32 15.09 -15.97
CA CYS A 73 47.53 15.90 -15.06
C CYS A 73 46.78 15.06 -14.01
N PHE A 74 46.32 13.84 -14.35
CA PHE A 74 45.44 13.04 -13.49
C PHE A 74 45.87 11.57 -13.38
N SER A 75 47.17 11.34 -13.14
CA SER A 75 47.78 10.01 -13.03
C SER A 75 47.18 9.10 -11.93
N HIS A 76 46.56 9.68 -10.90
CA HIS A 76 46.00 8.97 -9.74
C HIS A 76 44.48 9.12 -9.57
N LEU A 77 43.78 9.79 -10.48
CA LEU A 77 42.37 10.13 -10.31
C LEU A 77 41.47 8.90 -10.49
N HIS A 78 40.75 8.52 -9.43
CA HIS A 78 39.81 7.40 -9.41
C HIS A 78 38.35 7.85 -9.49
N THR A 79 38.01 8.97 -8.84
CA THR A 79 36.65 9.50 -8.72
C THR A 79 36.54 10.94 -9.25
N LEU A 80 35.61 11.17 -10.18
CA LEU A 80 35.29 12.49 -10.72
C LEU A 80 33.79 12.80 -10.53
N SER A 81 33.46 13.98 -10.01
CA SER A 81 32.08 14.48 -9.91
C SER A 81 31.93 15.80 -10.64
N VAL A 82 31.15 15.78 -11.71
CA VAL A 82 30.88 16.87 -12.65
C VAL A 82 29.37 16.98 -12.91
N ASP A 83 28.59 16.98 -11.82
CA ASP A 83 27.15 17.25 -11.89
C ASP A 83 26.93 18.75 -12.25
N LYS A 84 25.99 19.04 -13.16
CA LYS A 84 25.65 20.40 -13.69
C LYS A 84 26.81 21.13 -14.40
N VAL A 85 27.48 20.46 -15.33
CA VAL A 85 28.37 21.09 -16.32
C VAL A 85 27.63 21.37 -17.64
N GLU A 86 28.13 22.29 -18.47
CA GLU A 86 27.48 22.76 -19.70
C GLU A 86 27.91 22.01 -20.98
N ILE A 87 28.52 20.82 -20.85
CA ILE A 87 28.89 19.98 -22.00
C ILE A 87 27.68 19.62 -22.87
N SER A 88 27.87 19.64 -24.19
CA SER A 88 26.82 19.40 -25.19
C SER A 88 27.13 18.24 -26.15
N GLU A 89 28.37 17.71 -26.16
CA GLU A 89 28.81 16.68 -27.11
C GLU A 89 29.25 15.38 -26.44
N TRP A 90 29.01 14.24 -27.11
CA TRP A 90 29.44 12.91 -26.61
C TRP A 90 30.96 12.73 -26.63
N ASP A 91 31.68 13.47 -27.47
CA ASP A 91 33.14 13.49 -27.52
C ASP A 91 33.79 13.93 -26.20
N ASP A 92 33.14 14.79 -25.42
CA ASP A 92 33.63 15.18 -24.09
C ASP A 92 33.59 13.98 -23.12
N ILE A 93 32.55 13.13 -23.22
CA ILE A 93 32.49 11.87 -22.47
C ILE A 93 33.60 10.91 -22.94
N VAL A 94 33.92 10.89 -24.24
CA VAL A 94 35.05 10.13 -24.79
C VAL A 94 36.38 10.67 -24.25
N ALA A 95 36.55 11.99 -24.11
CA ALA A 95 37.76 12.60 -23.54
C ALA A 95 38.02 12.11 -22.10
N LEU A 96 36.98 11.97 -21.27
CA LEU A 96 37.12 11.39 -19.92
C LEU A 96 37.61 9.93 -19.92
N THR A 97 37.38 9.16 -20.99
CA THR A 97 37.88 7.77 -21.08
C THR A 97 39.40 7.67 -21.30
N LYS A 98 40.06 8.80 -21.57
CA LYS A 98 41.53 8.90 -21.64
C LYS A 98 42.19 8.95 -20.25
N LEU A 99 41.41 9.16 -19.17
CA LEU A 99 41.92 9.19 -17.80
C LEU A 99 42.25 7.76 -17.33
N PRO A 100 43.50 7.45 -16.94
CA PRO A 100 43.99 6.07 -16.89
C PRO A 100 43.45 5.24 -15.72
N ARG A 101 43.08 5.87 -14.61
CA ARG A 101 42.59 5.20 -13.38
C ARG A 101 41.14 5.53 -13.00
N LEU A 102 40.46 6.33 -13.81
CA LEU A 102 39.09 6.77 -13.52
C LEU A 102 38.13 5.58 -13.58
N ASN A 103 37.48 5.30 -12.45
CA ASN A 103 36.53 4.18 -12.30
C ASN A 103 35.17 4.60 -11.70
N ALA A 104 35.09 5.79 -11.10
CA ALA A 104 33.85 6.34 -10.56
C ALA A 104 33.56 7.73 -11.15
N VAL A 105 32.39 7.88 -11.77
CA VAL A 105 31.93 9.15 -12.35
C VAL A 105 30.55 9.52 -11.80
N ARG A 106 30.38 10.79 -11.44
CA ARG A 106 29.07 11.41 -11.27
C ARG A 106 28.90 12.49 -12.34
N ILE A 107 27.85 12.34 -13.14
CA ILE A 107 27.48 13.27 -14.18
C ILE A 107 25.95 13.25 -14.36
N GLN A 108 25.34 14.35 -13.94
CA GLN A 108 23.90 14.61 -13.99
C GLN A 108 23.64 16.06 -14.39
N LEU A 109 22.43 16.35 -14.87
CA LEU A 109 21.95 17.71 -15.16
C LEU A 109 22.75 18.47 -16.24
N THR A 110 23.48 17.77 -17.11
CA THR A 110 24.22 18.37 -18.24
C THR A 110 23.34 18.55 -19.49
N PRO A 111 23.59 19.54 -20.37
CA PRO A 111 22.87 19.73 -21.63
C PRO A 111 22.83 18.48 -22.51
N LEU A 112 23.98 17.83 -22.70
CA LEU A 112 24.14 16.57 -23.43
C LEU A 112 23.09 15.51 -23.08
N LEU A 113 22.71 15.41 -21.80
CA LEU A 113 21.81 14.36 -21.31
C LEU A 113 20.33 14.75 -21.36
N LYS A 114 19.99 16.02 -21.62
CA LYS A 114 18.60 16.52 -21.64
C LYS A 114 17.69 15.76 -22.65
N PRO A 115 18.11 15.44 -23.90
CA PRO A 115 17.23 14.81 -24.89
C PRO A 115 16.81 13.38 -24.58
N TYR A 116 17.58 12.67 -23.75
CA TYR A 116 17.43 11.23 -23.51
C TYR A 116 16.58 10.95 -22.26
N GLN A 117 15.87 9.82 -22.22
CA GLN A 117 15.16 9.35 -21.01
C GLN A 117 16.13 8.78 -19.96
N LYS A 118 15.68 8.59 -18.71
CA LYS A 118 16.53 8.12 -17.59
C LYS A 118 17.29 6.82 -17.92
N ASP A 119 16.61 5.85 -18.51
CA ASP A 119 17.18 4.55 -18.88
C ASP A 119 18.17 4.66 -20.06
N GLU A 120 17.90 5.58 -21.00
CA GLU A 120 18.76 5.86 -22.15
C GLU A 120 20.05 6.57 -21.72
N ARG A 121 19.95 7.62 -20.90
CA ARG A 121 21.11 8.28 -20.28
C ARG A 121 22.04 7.27 -19.62
N PHE A 122 21.46 6.31 -18.89
CA PHE A 122 22.23 5.27 -18.20
C PHE A 122 23.00 4.40 -19.20
N PHE A 123 22.33 3.73 -20.16
CA PHE A 123 23.06 2.84 -21.08
C PHE A 123 23.97 3.59 -22.07
N LEU A 124 23.68 4.84 -22.43
CA LEU A 124 24.52 5.64 -23.33
C LEU A 124 25.83 6.06 -22.64
N LEU A 125 25.76 6.68 -21.45
CA LEU A 125 26.93 6.98 -20.62
C LEU A 125 27.78 5.73 -20.39
N LEU A 126 27.13 4.62 -20.07
CA LEU A 126 27.79 3.34 -19.86
C LEU A 126 28.39 2.73 -21.14
N GLY A 127 27.81 2.93 -22.32
CA GLY A 127 28.37 2.43 -23.58
C GLY A 127 29.66 3.15 -23.97
N TYR A 128 29.65 4.49 -23.89
CA TYR A 128 30.81 5.34 -24.16
C TYR A 128 31.95 5.12 -23.14
N MET A 129 31.65 5.03 -21.84
CA MET A 129 32.68 4.93 -20.79
C MET A 129 33.09 3.49 -20.49
N LYS A 130 34.27 3.07 -20.98
CA LYS A 130 34.77 1.69 -20.90
C LYS A 130 35.24 1.20 -19.52
N ASN A 131 35.79 2.07 -18.67
CA ASN A 131 36.50 1.68 -17.43
C ASN A 131 35.70 1.92 -16.12
N ILE A 132 34.44 2.37 -16.23
CA ILE A 132 33.66 2.83 -15.08
C ILE A 132 32.95 1.68 -14.38
N THR A 133 33.19 1.56 -13.06
CA THR A 133 32.57 0.59 -12.14
C THR A 133 31.55 1.22 -11.19
N LYS A 134 31.53 2.57 -11.08
CA LYS A 134 30.48 3.31 -10.38
C LYS A 134 29.99 4.51 -11.20
N LEU A 135 28.69 4.60 -11.46
CA LEU A 135 28.06 5.75 -12.13
C LEU A 135 26.99 6.36 -11.23
N ASN A 136 27.06 7.68 -11.02
CA ASN A 136 26.05 8.46 -10.28
C ASN A 136 25.76 7.98 -8.85
N GLY A 137 26.75 7.33 -8.22
CA GLY A 137 26.65 6.74 -6.88
C GLY A 137 26.25 5.26 -6.84
N SER A 138 25.78 4.69 -7.95
CA SER A 138 25.46 3.26 -8.07
C SER A 138 26.68 2.46 -8.50
N VAL A 139 26.87 1.28 -7.90
CA VAL A 139 27.85 0.27 -8.37
C VAL A 139 27.27 -0.42 -9.60
N ILE A 140 28.08 -0.58 -10.65
CA ILE A 140 27.68 -1.24 -11.89
C ILE A 140 28.10 -2.70 -11.83
N THR A 141 27.14 -3.62 -11.87
CA THR A 141 27.43 -5.07 -11.96
C THR A 141 27.89 -5.46 -13.37
N ALA A 142 28.56 -6.60 -13.50
CA ALA A 142 28.97 -7.15 -14.80
C ALA A 142 27.77 -7.37 -15.74
N ASN A 143 26.63 -7.80 -15.20
CA ASN A 143 25.40 -8.01 -15.98
C ASN A 143 24.78 -6.69 -16.47
N GLU A 144 24.79 -5.62 -15.65
CA GLU A 144 24.32 -4.29 -16.07
C GLU A 144 25.25 -3.66 -17.12
N ARG A 145 26.57 -3.85 -16.98
CA ARG A 145 27.58 -3.47 -17.99
C ARG A 145 27.27 -4.14 -19.32
N GLU A 146 27.17 -5.46 -19.33
CA GLU A 146 26.90 -6.26 -20.52
C GLU A 146 25.54 -5.92 -21.15
N THR A 147 24.49 -5.78 -20.33
CA THR A 147 23.15 -5.38 -20.79
C THR A 147 23.15 -3.97 -21.40
N SER A 148 23.89 -3.04 -20.80
CA SER A 148 24.01 -1.66 -21.30
C SER A 148 24.81 -1.58 -22.60
N GLU A 149 25.94 -2.30 -22.70
CA GLU A 149 26.72 -2.41 -23.94
C GLU A 149 25.89 -3.03 -25.07
N ARG A 150 25.09 -4.07 -24.78
CA ARG A 150 24.15 -4.65 -25.76
C ARG A 150 23.00 -3.71 -26.14
N ARG A 151 22.49 -2.89 -25.22
CA ARG A 151 21.50 -1.83 -25.52
C ARG A 151 22.11 -0.73 -26.39
N PHE A 152 23.36 -0.34 -26.12
CA PHE A 152 24.12 0.63 -26.92
C PHE A 152 24.30 0.18 -28.37
N ILE A 153 24.70 -1.08 -28.61
CA ILE A 153 24.78 -1.66 -29.96
C ILE A 153 23.41 -1.58 -30.64
N ARG A 154 22.33 -2.02 -29.98
CA ARG A 154 20.98 -1.96 -30.57
C ARG A 154 20.55 -0.53 -30.89
N TYR A 155 20.84 0.43 -30.02
CA TYR A 155 20.51 1.84 -30.20
C TYR A 155 21.16 2.43 -31.47
N TYR A 156 22.45 2.16 -31.71
CA TYR A 156 23.16 2.66 -32.90
C TYR A 156 23.04 1.76 -34.14
N SER A 157 22.54 0.53 -34.01
CA SER A 157 22.46 -0.42 -35.13
C SER A 157 21.73 0.13 -36.36
N GLN A 158 20.60 0.81 -36.15
CA GLN A 158 19.74 1.40 -37.18
C GLN A 158 19.94 2.91 -37.40
N ARG A 159 21.01 3.50 -36.83
CA ARG A 159 21.32 4.94 -36.97
C ARG A 159 22.58 5.14 -37.81
N ASP A 160 22.70 6.27 -38.51
CA ASP A 160 23.88 6.57 -39.33
C ASP A 160 25.03 7.18 -38.50
N ASP A 161 24.74 7.75 -37.33
CA ASP A 161 25.69 8.41 -36.42
C ASP A 161 26.46 7.43 -35.49
N LYS A 162 26.92 6.30 -36.03
CA LYS A 162 27.60 5.24 -35.26
C LYS A 162 28.96 5.72 -34.70
N PRO A 163 29.14 5.85 -33.37
CA PRO A 163 30.41 6.25 -32.77
C PRO A 163 31.44 5.10 -32.86
N GLN A 164 32.74 5.39 -32.79
CA GLN A 164 33.81 4.37 -32.86
C GLN A 164 33.58 3.20 -31.88
N ARG A 165 33.10 3.52 -30.68
CA ARG A 165 32.76 2.56 -29.62
C ARG A 165 31.70 1.53 -30.01
N TYR A 166 30.84 1.82 -30.98
CA TYR A 166 29.87 0.86 -31.53
C TYR A 166 30.59 -0.32 -32.20
N TYR A 167 31.64 -0.05 -32.99
CA TYR A 167 32.38 -1.09 -33.71
C TYR A 167 33.15 -1.99 -32.74
N GLU A 168 33.84 -1.41 -31.76
CA GLU A 168 34.51 -2.14 -30.66
C GLU A 168 33.56 -3.05 -29.89
N LEU A 169 32.36 -2.56 -29.55
CA LEU A 169 31.36 -3.35 -28.83
C LEU A 169 30.71 -4.41 -29.71
N THR A 170 30.59 -4.18 -31.02
CA THR A 170 30.08 -5.17 -31.98
C THR A 170 31.07 -6.30 -32.20
N GLU A 171 32.38 -6.02 -32.21
CA GLU A 171 33.44 -7.04 -32.22
C GLU A 171 33.43 -7.88 -30.92
N LYS A 172 33.21 -7.24 -29.77
CA LYS A 172 33.12 -7.90 -28.46
C LYS A 172 31.86 -8.76 -28.24
N HIS A 173 30.68 -8.29 -28.68
CA HIS A 173 29.38 -8.91 -28.36
C HIS A 173 28.68 -9.58 -29.55
N GLY A 174 29.20 -9.42 -30.77
CA GLY A 174 28.59 -9.87 -32.02
C GLY A 174 27.42 -9.00 -32.48
N ASN A 175 26.96 -9.28 -33.71
CA ASN A 175 25.82 -8.59 -34.32
C ASN A 175 24.49 -9.00 -33.65
N LEU A 176 23.91 -8.11 -32.85
CA LEU A 176 22.66 -8.34 -32.15
C LEU A 176 21.45 -8.04 -33.05
N LYS A 177 20.49 -8.96 -33.10
CA LYS A 177 19.20 -8.70 -33.78
C LYS A 177 18.42 -7.58 -33.06
N PRO A 178 17.73 -6.70 -33.82
CA PRO A 178 16.79 -5.74 -33.24
C PRO A 178 15.62 -6.48 -32.56
N LEU A 179 15.08 -5.88 -31.51
CA LEU A 179 13.92 -6.42 -30.78
C LEU A 179 12.63 -5.97 -31.48
N VAL A 180 11.64 -6.87 -31.54
CA VAL A 180 10.31 -6.56 -32.11
C VAL A 180 9.55 -5.65 -31.14
N ASP A 181 9.15 -4.47 -31.62
CA ASP A 181 8.57 -3.41 -30.81
C ASP A 181 7.04 -3.56 -30.66
N ILE A 182 6.58 -4.04 -29.50
CA ILE A 182 5.15 -4.15 -29.18
C ILE A 182 4.71 -2.85 -28.50
N LYS A 183 4.14 -1.93 -29.29
CA LYS A 183 3.71 -0.61 -28.81
C LYS A 183 2.45 -0.69 -27.93
N ILE A 184 2.63 -0.51 -26.62
CA ILE A 184 1.56 -0.19 -25.67
C ILE A 184 2.03 0.97 -24.77
N ARG A 185 1.61 2.20 -25.05
CA ARG A 185 1.62 3.36 -24.14
C ARG A 185 0.84 4.54 -24.74
N ALA A 186 0.11 5.27 -23.89
CA ALA A 186 -0.57 6.51 -24.23
C ALA A 186 0.42 7.68 -24.38
N PRO A 187 0.08 8.76 -25.12
CA PRO A 187 0.96 9.93 -25.29
C PRO A 187 1.15 10.70 -23.97
N TYR A 188 2.33 11.30 -23.80
CA TYR A 188 2.72 12.11 -22.63
C TYR A 188 2.86 13.61 -22.93
N LEU A 189 2.69 13.98 -24.20
CA LEU A 189 2.65 15.36 -24.68
C LEU A 189 1.18 15.71 -24.92
N ILE A 190 0.73 16.82 -24.34
CA ILE A 190 -0.68 17.22 -24.33
C ILE A 190 -0.76 18.73 -24.62
N ASN A 191 -1.67 19.13 -25.49
CA ASN A 191 -1.89 20.52 -25.90
C ASN A 191 -2.86 21.22 -24.93
N VAL A 192 -2.43 22.32 -24.33
CA VAL A 192 -3.20 23.06 -23.31
C VAL A 192 -3.21 24.56 -23.58
N ARG A 193 -4.20 25.26 -23.04
CA ARG A 193 -4.37 26.71 -23.14
C ARG A 193 -3.89 27.44 -21.88
N LEU A 194 -2.87 28.27 -22.01
CA LEU A 194 -2.35 29.09 -20.92
C LEU A 194 -3.02 30.47 -20.94
N VAL A 195 -3.75 30.82 -19.90
CA VAL A 195 -4.53 32.07 -19.78
C VAL A 195 -3.86 33.00 -18.78
N TYR A 196 -3.45 34.20 -19.21
CA TYR A 196 -2.88 35.25 -18.37
C TYR A 196 -3.32 36.63 -18.85
N ASN A 197 -3.78 37.51 -17.96
CA ASN A 197 -4.26 38.87 -18.30
C ASN A 197 -5.26 38.91 -19.48
N GLN A 198 -6.22 37.96 -19.53
CA GLN A 198 -7.20 37.78 -20.61
C GLN A 198 -6.61 37.40 -22.00
N ILE A 199 -5.32 37.07 -22.07
CA ILE A 199 -4.65 36.56 -23.28
C ILE A 199 -4.47 35.04 -23.12
N THR A 200 -4.75 34.29 -24.19
CA THR A 200 -4.64 32.82 -24.22
C THR A 200 -3.52 32.38 -25.16
N HIS A 201 -2.73 31.39 -24.74
CA HIS A 201 -1.66 30.79 -25.54
C HIS A 201 -1.78 29.27 -25.58
N ASP A 202 -1.94 28.68 -26.77
CA ASP A 202 -1.90 27.23 -26.96
C ASP A 202 -0.45 26.70 -26.86
N LYS A 203 -0.26 25.61 -26.11
CA LYS A 203 1.06 25.01 -25.90
C LYS A 203 1.02 23.51 -25.66
N GLU A 204 1.84 22.75 -26.39
CA GLU A 204 2.14 21.37 -26.06
C GLU A 204 3.05 21.30 -24.81
N ILE A 205 2.63 20.53 -23.80
CA ILE A 205 3.33 20.33 -22.54
C ILE A 205 3.56 18.83 -22.25
N ASP A 206 4.73 18.49 -21.72
CA ASP A 206 4.98 17.15 -21.18
C ASP A 206 4.34 17.05 -19.79
N VAL A 207 3.32 16.20 -19.65
CA VAL A 207 2.63 16.03 -18.36
C VAL A 207 3.44 15.20 -17.35
N ARG A 208 4.60 14.65 -17.73
CA ARG A 208 5.56 14.02 -16.80
C ARG A 208 6.46 15.02 -16.09
N GLN A 209 6.37 16.32 -16.40
CA GLN A 209 7.08 17.35 -15.65
C GLN A 209 6.39 17.64 -14.31
N THR A 210 7.14 18.19 -13.36
CA THR A 210 6.59 18.64 -12.07
C THR A 210 5.93 20.01 -12.18
N VAL A 211 5.00 20.32 -11.26
CA VAL A 211 4.43 21.66 -11.08
C VAL A 211 5.51 22.74 -10.95
N GLN A 212 6.65 22.45 -10.31
CA GLN A 212 7.76 23.38 -10.19
C GLN A 212 8.41 23.69 -11.54
N GLN A 213 8.64 22.66 -12.35
CA GLN A 213 9.20 22.80 -13.70
C GLN A 213 8.23 23.59 -14.59
N PHE A 214 6.93 23.27 -14.51
CA PHE A 214 5.90 23.99 -15.23
C PHE A 214 5.78 25.46 -14.79
N LYS A 215 5.75 25.73 -13.47
CA LYS A 215 5.78 27.11 -12.94
C LYS A 215 7.05 27.86 -13.32
N LYS A 216 8.20 27.17 -13.43
CA LYS A 216 9.44 27.77 -13.93
C LYS A 216 9.35 28.12 -15.42
N TYR A 217 8.79 27.23 -16.24
CA TYR A 217 8.46 27.51 -17.64
C TYR A 217 7.52 28.73 -17.79
N LEU A 218 6.49 28.82 -16.94
CA LEU A 218 5.57 29.97 -16.92
C LEU A 218 6.25 31.26 -16.43
N HIS A 219 7.15 31.20 -15.45
CA HIS A 219 7.99 32.32 -15.04
C HIS A 219 8.90 32.80 -16.19
N GLU A 220 9.55 31.87 -16.89
CA GLU A 220 10.45 32.17 -18.02
C GLU A 220 9.67 32.75 -19.22
N THR A 221 8.43 32.29 -19.44
CA THR A 221 7.55 32.72 -20.54
C THR A 221 6.87 34.07 -20.26
N PHE A 222 6.21 34.23 -19.10
CA PHE A 222 5.41 35.41 -18.76
C PHE A 222 6.15 36.46 -17.91
N LYS A 223 7.42 36.20 -17.54
CA LYS A 223 8.29 37.06 -16.70
C LYS A 223 7.73 37.39 -15.31
N ILE A 224 6.80 36.58 -14.80
CA ILE A 224 6.19 36.72 -13.48
C ILE A 224 7.11 36.10 -12.41
N PRO A 225 7.54 36.81 -11.36
CA PRO A 225 8.35 36.22 -10.29
C PRO A 225 7.68 35.00 -9.64
N LEU A 226 8.41 33.88 -9.50
CA LEU A 226 7.91 32.63 -8.92
C LEU A 226 7.26 32.79 -7.53
N THR A 227 7.73 33.76 -6.75
CA THR A 227 7.16 34.11 -5.44
C THR A 227 5.73 34.65 -5.53
N ARG A 228 5.39 35.38 -6.61
CA ARG A 228 4.06 35.95 -6.89
C ARG A 228 3.19 35.07 -7.79
N LEU A 229 3.78 34.13 -8.52
CA LEU A 229 3.08 33.27 -9.49
C LEU A 229 2.10 32.29 -8.82
N ARG A 230 0.80 32.48 -9.10
CA ARG A 230 -0.26 31.48 -8.88
C ARG A 230 -0.64 30.90 -10.24
N VAL A 231 -0.99 29.62 -10.25
CA VAL A 231 -1.43 28.92 -11.46
C VAL A 231 -2.52 27.96 -11.04
N PHE A 232 -3.63 27.96 -11.76
CA PHE A 232 -4.80 27.14 -11.54
C PHE A 232 -5.04 26.29 -12.78
N TYR A 233 -5.23 24.99 -12.59
CA TYR A 233 -5.71 24.08 -13.62
C TYR A 233 -7.23 24.19 -13.73
N VAL A 234 -7.74 24.23 -14.96
CA VAL A 234 -9.16 24.24 -15.28
C VAL A 234 -9.41 23.21 -16.36
N ASP A 235 -10.03 22.10 -15.96
CA ASP A 235 -10.65 21.12 -16.85
C ASP A 235 -11.77 21.83 -17.63
N ASP A 236 -11.64 21.91 -18.95
CA ASP A 236 -12.54 22.71 -19.79
C ASP A 236 -13.94 22.08 -19.86
N VAL A 237 -14.06 20.77 -19.68
CA VAL A 237 -15.33 20.04 -19.69
C VAL A 237 -16.05 20.20 -18.35
N ALA A 238 -15.35 19.97 -17.23
CA ALA A 238 -15.91 20.07 -15.89
C ALA A 238 -16.26 21.50 -15.48
N PHE A 239 -15.51 22.51 -15.97
CA PHE A 239 -15.79 23.92 -15.74
C PHE A 239 -17.04 24.39 -16.49
N ASN A 240 -17.17 24.04 -17.79
CA ASN A 240 -18.36 24.39 -18.58
C ASN A 240 -19.63 23.67 -18.12
N MET A 241 -19.51 22.52 -17.43
CA MET A 241 -20.63 21.84 -16.78
C MET A 241 -20.90 22.31 -15.33
N GLY A 242 -20.11 23.25 -14.79
CA GLY A 242 -20.29 23.78 -13.43
C GLY A 242 -20.00 22.79 -12.29
N VAL A 243 -19.26 21.71 -12.56
CA VAL A 243 -19.07 20.57 -11.64
C VAL A 243 -17.90 20.79 -10.67
N CYS A 244 -16.84 21.49 -11.10
CA CYS A 244 -15.65 21.73 -10.30
C CYS A 244 -15.06 23.12 -10.55
N GLY A 245 -14.33 23.65 -9.56
CA GLY A 245 -13.65 24.95 -9.64
C GLY A 245 -12.16 24.83 -9.97
N PRO A 246 -11.47 25.95 -10.29
CA PRO A 246 -10.05 25.94 -10.67
C PRO A 246 -9.12 25.37 -9.56
N GLU A 247 -8.35 24.31 -9.86
CA GLU A 247 -7.43 23.69 -8.90
C GLU A 247 -6.06 24.40 -8.93
N GLU A 248 -5.71 25.14 -7.88
CA GLU A 248 -4.40 25.78 -7.78
C GLU A 248 -3.27 24.74 -7.68
N LEU A 249 -2.29 24.79 -8.58
CA LEU A 249 -1.12 23.91 -8.57
C LEU A 249 -0.15 24.31 -7.44
N LYS A 250 -0.50 23.98 -6.21
CA LYS A 250 0.20 24.39 -4.98
C LYS A 250 1.49 23.61 -4.71
N TYR A 251 1.61 22.37 -5.18
CA TYR A 251 2.63 21.41 -4.74
C TYR A 251 3.76 21.26 -5.76
N PRO A 252 4.95 21.86 -5.54
CA PRO A 252 5.98 21.97 -6.57
C PRO A 252 6.46 20.62 -7.12
N GLN A 253 6.51 19.56 -6.28
CA GLN A 253 6.99 18.23 -6.70
C GLN A 253 5.90 17.33 -7.32
N ARG A 254 4.62 17.72 -7.30
CA ARG A 254 3.54 16.92 -7.92
C ARG A 254 3.74 16.91 -9.44
N LEU A 255 3.55 15.75 -10.09
CA LEU A 255 3.68 15.61 -11.54
C LEU A 255 2.38 16.05 -12.23
N LEU A 256 2.45 16.75 -13.35
CA LEU A 256 1.28 17.33 -14.03
C LEU A 256 0.24 16.26 -14.43
N HIS A 257 0.66 15.07 -14.86
CA HIS A 257 -0.25 13.99 -15.25
C HIS A 257 -1.15 13.49 -14.10
N THR A 258 -0.81 13.80 -12.84
CA THR A 258 -1.65 13.48 -11.67
C THR A 258 -2.83 14.43 -11.49
N TYR A 259 -2.99 15.40 -12.39
CA TYR A 259 -4.17 16.26 -12.52
C TYR A 259 -5.13 15.78 -13.64
N ASN A 260 -4.85 14.64 -14.30
CA ASN A 260 -5.63 14.10 -15.42
C ASN A 260 -5.90 15.15 -16.52
N ILE A 261 -4.84 15.83 -16.97
CA ILE A 261 -4.89 16.84 -18.04
C ILE A 261 -5.12 16.13 -19.39
N HIS A 262 -6.00 16.69 -20.21
CA HIS A 262 -6.32 16.25 -21.57
C HIS A 262 -6.05 17.37 -22.60
N ASP A 263 -6.07 17.01 -23.89
CA ASP A 263 -5.92 17.98 -24.97
C ASP A 263 -7.07 19.00 -24.96
N GLY A 264 -6.74 20.28 -24.88
CA GLY A 264 -7.68 21.41 -24.86
C GLY A 264 -7.88 22.07 -23.49
N ASP A 265 -7.47 21.43 -22.39
CA ASP A 265 -7.64 21.97 -21.03
C ASP A 265 -6.86 23.28 -20.79
N GLN A 266 -7.23 24.01 -19.74
CA GLN A 266 -6.71 25.36 -19.48
C GLN A 266 -5.86 25.48 -18.20
N PHE A 267 -4.92 26.42 -18.20
CA PHE A 267 -4.18 26.88 -17.02
C PHE A 267 -4.30 28.39 -16.86
N HIS A 268 -4.98 28.83 -15.81
CA HIS A 268 -5.17 30.24 -15.47
C HIS A 268 -4.05 30.73 -14.56
N ILE A 269 -3.42 31.86 -14.91
CA ILE A 269 -2.23 32.38 -14.25
C ILE A 269 -2.57 33.70 -13.56
N ASP A 270 -2.17 33.81 -12.30
CA ASP A 270 -2.59 34.88 -11.38
C ASP A 270 -1.42 35.40 -10.54
N LEU A 271 -1.57 36.60 -9.97
CA LEU A 271 -0.58 37.23 -9.10
C LEU A 271 -1.02 37.22 -7.63
N LYS A 272 -0.09 36.90 -6.71
CA LYS A 272 -0.34 37.08 -5.28
C LYS A 272 -0.43 38.57 -4.91
N PRO A 273 -1.39 38.96 -4.03
CA PRO A 273 -1.46 40.30 -3.47
C PRO A 273 -0.26 40.58 -2.55
N ASP A 274 0.08 41.86 -2.41
CA ASP A 274 1.23 42.29 -1.61
C ASP A 274 0.94 42.26 -0.10
N PRO A 275 1.91 41.91 0.77
CA PRO A 275 1.71 41.86 2.20
C PRO A 275 1.55 43.26 2.82
N PRO A 276 0.73 43.40 3.89
CA PRO A 276 0.59 44.68 4.59
C PRO A 276 1.92 45.09 5.26
N LYS A 277 2.29 46.37 5.10
CA LYS A 277 3.58 46.89 5.59
C LYS A 277 3.60 47.01 7.12
N PRO A 278 4.65 46.54 7.81
CA PRO A 278 4.81 46.75 9.24
C PRO A 278 5.16 48.21 9.55
N GLN A 279 4.49 48.80 10.55
CA GLN A 279 4.83 50.11 11.09
C GLN A 279 5.98 49.98 12.09
N TYR A 280 7.10 50.67 11.83
CA TYR A 280 8.21 50.80 12.78
C TYR A 280 8.08 52.10 13.57
N SER A 281 8.22 52.02 14.90
CA SER A 281 8.53 53.17 15.76
C SER A 281 10.04 53.19 16.06
N ASN A 282 10.66 54.36 15.89
CA ASN A 282 12.10 54.53 15.89
C ASN A 282 12.76 54.30 17.26
N ARG A 283 13.98 53.74 17.26
CA ARG A 283 15.19 54.52 17.61
C ARG A 283 16.50 53.80 17.25
N THR A 284 17.14 54.36 16.22
CA THR A 284 18.56 54.79 16.17
C THR A 284 19.46 54.55 17.39
N VAL A 285 20.76 54.28 17.25
CA VAL A 285 21.61 53.80 16.11
C VAL A 285 23.05 53.62 16.68
N ASP A 286 23.92 52.93 15.94
CA ASP A 286 25.40 52.94 16.09
C ASP A 286 26.07 52.34 17.35
N THR A 287 27.31 51.85 17.28
CA THR A 287 27.91 50.89 16.30
C THR A 287 29.18 50.28 16.93
N THR A 288 29.59 49.13 16.38
CA THR A 288 31.00 48.65 16.32
C THR A 288 31.81 48.29 17.58
N ARG A 289 32.25 47.02 17.54
CA ARG A 289 33.64 46.51 17.71
C ARG A 289 34.11 45.92 19.06
N HIS A 290 34.16 44.59 19.01
CA HIS A 290 35.33 43.72 19.26
C HIS A 290 35.89 43.52 20.68
N ASN A 291 35.83 42.25 21.10
CA ASN A 291 36.91 41.48 21.77
C ASN A 291 37.29 41.93 23.21
N LYS A 292 37.81 41.08 24.11
CA LYS A 292 38.42 39.75 23.98
C LYS A 292 38.30 38.96 25.30
N LYS A 293 38.69 37.68 25.27
CA LYS A 293 38.69 36.69 26.37
C LYS A 293 39.50 37.09 27.62
N SER A 294 39.23 36.42 28.75
CA SER A 294 40.06 36.39 29.97
C SER A 294 40.39 34.95 30.41
N THR A 295 41.66 34.76 30.80
CA THR A 295 42.41 33.69 31.54
C THR A 295 43.83 33.80 30.97
N ASP A 296 44.92 34.11 31.70
CA ASP A 296 45.33 33.82 33.09
C ASP A 296 46.35 34.89 33.58
N SER A 297 46.80 35.04 34.85
CA SER A 297 46.50 34.46 36.18
C SER A 297 47.12 35.37 37.29
N ASN A 298 46.98 35.00 38.58
CA ASN A 298 47.78 35.45 39.75
C ASN A 298 47.72 36.96 40.11
N SER A 299 47.29 37.37 41.31
CA SER A 299 47.96 37.06 42.59
C SER A 299 47.23 37.70 43.80
N THR A 300 47.72 37.41 45.00
CA THR A 300 47.10 37.64 46.32
C THR A 300 47.32 39.04 46.93
N ASN A 301 46.32 39.58 47.65
CA ASN A 301 46.34 39.93 49.09
C ASN A 301 45.55 41.21 49.46
N SER A 302 45.05 41.21 50.71
CA SER A 302 44.56 42.34 51.52
C SER A 302 43.27 43.05 51.02
N SER A 303 42.41 43.60 51.87
CA SER A 303 42.07 43.39 53.30
C SER A 303 40.89 44.31 53.64
N THR A 304 40.08 43.98 54.66
CA THR A 304 39.04 44.85 55.31
C THR A 304 37.89 45.36 54.40
N SER A 305 36.66 45.57 54.86
CA SER A 305 35.93 45.21 56.10
C SER A 305 34.45 45.55 55.90
N SER A 306 33.56 44.97 56.71
CA SER A 306 32.19 45.44 57.05
C SER A 306 31.16 45.68 55.94
N ASP A 307 29.85 45.52 56.15
CA ASP A 307 29.02 44.74 57.09
C ASP A 307 27.58 44.86 56.55
N ASP A 308 26.71 43.89 56.87
CA ASP A 308 25.24 44.02 56.91
C ASP A 308 24.47 44.42 55.59
N ASP A 309 23.24 43.96 55.31
CA ASP A 309 22.38 43.04 56.05
C ASP A 309 21.34 42.35 55.13
N LYS A 310 20.91 41.16 55.58
CA LYS A 310 19.55 40.58 55.48
C LYS A 310 18.70 40.64 54.18
N THR A 311 18.44 39.41 53.70
CA THR A 311 17.10 38.83 53.38
C THR A 311 16.31 39.29 52.13
N ASN A 312 15.60 38.43 51.38
CA ASN A 312 15.17 37.03 51.62
C ASN A 312 15.25 36.15 50.36
N LEU A 313 15.57 34.86 50.62
CA LEU A 313 15.32 33.61 49.88
C LEU A 313 14.99 33.68 48.36
N SER A 314 15.79 33.09 47.45
CA SER A 314 16.16 31.66 47.30
C SER A 314 14.94 30.77 46.96
N VAL A 315 14.68 30.46 45.69
CA VAL A 315 15.35 29.44 44.84
C VAL A 315 14.56 28.13 44.78
N GLU A 316 14.57 27.58 43.56
CA GLU A 316 14.14 26.27 43.05
C GLU A 316 14.16 25.09 44.04
N ILE A 317 13.32 24.08 43.76
CA ILE A 317 13.70 22.66 43.63
C ILE A 317 12.49 21.84 43.13
N SER A 318 12.68 21.02 42.09
CA SER A 318 11.81 19.87 41.78
C SER A 318 12.24 18.69 42.68
N PRO A 319 11.37 17.76 43.14
CA PRO A 319 10.39 17.06 42.29
C PRO A 319 9.09 16.56 42.99
N PHE A 320 8.15 16.00 42.21
CA PHE A 320 7.09 15.09 42.68
C PHE A 320 6.97 13.97 41.62
N SER A 321 7.33 12.71 41.85
CA SER A 321 6.98 11.71 42.88
C SER A 321 5.69 10.93 42.56
N LEU A 322 5.75 9.61 42.77
CA LEU A 322 4.87 8.61 42.16
C LEU A 322 3.47 8.52 42.78
N ASP A 323 3.26 9.13 43.95
CA ASP A 323 2.01 9.05 44.72
C ASP A 323 0.86 9.89 44.15
N SER A 324 1.16 10.89 43.31
CA SER A 324 0.15 11.77 42.71
C SER A 324 -0.74 11.07 41.65
N LEU A 325 -0.40 9.84 41.24
CA LEU A 325 -1.18 9.04 40.30
C LEU A 325 -2.16 8.06 40.96
N GLN A 326 -2.13 7.91 42.29
CA GLN A 326 -3.02 6.98 43.00
C GLN A 326 -4.34 7.62 43.47
N LYS A 327 -4.45 8.96 43.48
CA LYS A 327 -5.64 9.70 43.93
C LYS A 327 -6.66 10.09 42.85
N LEU A 328 -6.46 9.67 41.60
CA LEU A 328 -7.44 9.83 40.50
C LEU A 328 -8.19 8.53 40.17
N ALA A 329 -8.07 7.51 41.03
CA ALA A 329 -8.72 6.21 40.86
C ALA A 329 -9.82 5.92 41.92
N GLU A 330 -10.15 6.87 42.79
CA GLU A 330 -11.07 6.67 43.93
C GLU A 330 -12.39 7.46 43.86
N GLU A 331 -12.66 8.21 42.78
CA GLU A 331 -13.89 9.04 42.64
C GLU A 331 -15.01 8.47 41.75
N GLU A 332 -14.88 7.24 41.22
CA GLU A 332 -16.00 6.55 40.50
C GLU A 332 -16.54 5.28 41.21
N THR A 333 -16.17 5.05 42.47
CA THR A 333 -16.61 3.86 43.27
C THR A 333 -17.67 4.17 44.32
N ILE A 334 -18.41 5.27 44.21
CA ILE A 334 -19.58 5.59 45.07
C ILE A 334 -20.83 5.87 44.22
N ASN A 335 -21.30 4.86 43.48
CA ASN A 335 -22.73 4.63 43.19
C ASN A 335 -22.93 3.30 42.43
N ASN A 336 -23.04 2.18 43.17
CA ASN A 336 -23.94 1.04 42.90
C ASN A 336 -23.55 -0.20 43.75
N ASN A 337 -23.64 -0.07 45.07
CA ASN A 337 -23.85 -1.24 45.93
C ASN A 337 -25.33 -1.29 46.30
N ASN A 338 -26.09 -2.11 45.56
CA ASN A 338 -27.26 -2.90 46.01
C ASN A 338 -28.15 -3.29 44.82
N ILE A 339 -28.04 -4.53 44.34
CA ILE A 339 -29.12 -5.55 44.37
C ILE A 339 -28.68 -6.80 43.58
N ASN A 340 -28.42 -7.85 44.37
CA ASN A 340 -28.56 -9.29 44.14
C ASN A 340 -27.82 -10.03 43.01
N GLN A 341 -27.10 -11.04 43.49
CA GLN A 341 -26.54 -12.18 42.76
C GLN A 341 -27.66 -13.10 42.22
N THR A 342 -27.48 -13.62 41.01
CA THR A 342 -27.79 -15.03 40.70
C THR A 342 -26.68 -15.57 39.81
N SER A 343 -25.83 -16.43 40.38
CA SER A 343 -24.83 -17.17 39.63
C SER A 343 -25.52 -18.24 38.78
N ILE A 344 -25.24 -18.28 37.49
CA ILE A 344 -25.55 -19.42 36.63
C ILE A 344 -24.25 -19.82 35.93
N GLU A 345 -23.93 -21.10 36.01
CA GLU A 345 -22.65 -21.68 35.58
C GLU A 345 -22.52 -21.67 34.06
N LEU A 346 -21.28 -21.47 33.58
CA LEU A 346 -20.90 -21.61 32.18
C LEU A 346 -20.27 -22.99 31.99
N ASP A 347 -21.06 -23.97 31.57
CA ASP A 347 -20.56 -25.15 30.88
C ASP A 347 -21.64 -25.78 29.99
N ASN A 348 -21.18 -26.55 28.98
CA ASN A 348 -21.94 -27.22 27.92
C ASN A 348 -22.47 -26.35 26.76
N LEU A 349 -21.78 -26.39 25.61
CA LEU A 349 -22.39 -26.41 24.28
C LEU A 349 -21.41 -26.87 23.18
N TYR A 350 -20.91 -28.10 23.33
CA TYR A 350 -20.40 -28.93 22.22
C TYR A 350 -20.81 -30.38 22.50
N PRO A 351 -21.71 -31.00 21.71
CA PRO A 351 -22.06 -32.40 21.89
C PRO A 351 -20.89 -33.28 21.43
N SER A 352 -20.32 -34.05 22.34
CA SER A 352 -19.38 -35.13 22.00
C SER A 352 -20.13 -36.31 21.38
N THR A 353 -19.56 -36.86 20.31
CA THR A 353 -19.93 -38.20 19.82
C THR A 353 -19.42 -39.27 20.78
N ASP A 354 -20.29 -40.11 21.35
CA ASP A 354 -20.15 -41.56 21.13
C ASP A 354 -21.39 -42.40 21.51
N LYS A 355 -21.37 -43.65 21.05
CA LYS A 355 -22.47 -44.62 20.94
C LYS A 355 -23.01 -45.16 22.28
N ASN A 356 -24.33 -45.42 22.34
CA ASN A 356 -24.94 -46.76 22.43
C ASN A 356 -26.36 -46.73 23.02
N VAL A 357 -27.40 -46.77 22.18
CA VAL A 357 -28.71 -47.35 22.56
C VAL A 357 -29.24 -48.16 21.38
N GLN A 358 -29.57 -49.42 21.63
CA GLN A 358 -30.22 -50.30 20.65
C GLN A 358 -31.69 -49.90 20.50
N ILE A 359 -32.15 -49.63 19.28
CA ILE A 359 -33.56 -49.72 18.91
C ILE A 359 -33.66 -50.60 17.66
N LYS A 360 -34.67 -51.48 17.64
CA LYS A 360 -34.79 -52.57 16.68
C LYS A 360 -35.16 -52.06 15.28
N MET A 361 -34.67 -52.81 14.28
CA MET A 361 -35.12 -52.73 12.89
C MET A 361 -36.61 -53.11 12.78
N ASN A 362 -37.27 -52.59 11.76
CA ASN A 362 -38.26 -53.28 10.91
C ASN A 362 -38.43 -52.45 9.62
N ASP A 363 -38.36 -53.14 8.48
CA ASP A 363 -39.09 -52.97 7.19
C ASP A 363 -39.16 -51.53 6.60
N GLU A 364 -38.39 -51.17 5.57
CA GLU A 364 -38.53 -51.51 4.12
C GLU A 364 -39.73 -50.84 3.41
N ASP A 365 -39.47 -50.36 2.18
CA ASP A 365 -40.36 -49.65 1.23
C ASP A 365 -40.85 -48.22 1.57
N ASP A 366 -40.05 -47.20 1.22
CA ASP A 366 -40.58 -45.88 0.75
C ASP A 366 -39.55 -44.94 0.04
N ASP A 367 -38.24 -45.22 0.09
CA ASP A 367 -37.17 -44.31 -0.41
C ASP A 367 -37.13 -44.10 -1.94
N LEU A 368 -37.87 -44.87 -2.75
CA LEU A 368 -37.82 -44.75 -4.21
C LEU A 368 -38.66 -43.60 -4.79
N LEU A 369 -39.64 -43.07 -4.06
CA LEU A 369 -40.57 -42.05 -4.57
C LEU A 369 -40.04 -40.61 -4.42
N LEU A 370 -39.26 -40.35 -3.37
CA LEU A 370 -38.79 -39.00 -3.02
C LEU A 370 -37.64 -38.53 -3.93
N ALA A 371 -36.76 -39.43 -4.37
CA ALA A 371 -35.67 -39.13 -5.29
C ALA A 371 -36.16 -38.75 -6.71
N ALA A 372 -37.24 -39.38 -7.18
CA ALA A 372 -37.85 -39.07 -8.48
C ALA A 372 -38.51 -37.69 -8.51
N ALA A 373 -39.15 -37.28 -7.41
CA ALA A 373 -39.78 -35.96 -7.28
C ALA A 373 -38.75 -34.81 -7.31
N ALA A 374 -37.58 -34.99 -6.68
CA ALA A 374 -36.50 -34.01 -6.69
C ALA A 374 -35.88 -33.82 -8.09
N ALA A 375 -35.77 -34.89 -8.88
CA ALA A 375 -35.22 -34.83 -10.24
C ALA A 375 -36.18 -34.16 -11.24
N ALA A 376 -37.49 -34.38 -11.11
CA ALA A 376 -38.51 -33.78 -11.99
C ALA A 376 -38.63 -32.24 -11.82
N ALA A 377 -38.36 -31.71 -10.61
CA ALA A 377 -38.49 -30.30 -10.31
C ALA A 377 -37.44 -29.39 -10.99
N CYS A 378 -36.31 -29.95 -11.46
CA CYS A 378 -35.21 -29.16 -12.02
C CYS A 378 -35.27 -28.92 -13.55
N ASN A 379 -36.21 -29.56 -14.28
CA ASN A 379 -36.20 -29.54 -15.75
C ASN A 379 -37.22 -28.61 -16.43
N ASN A 380 -38.10 -27.93 -15.68
CA ASN A 380 -39.10 -27.01 -16.25
C ASN A 380 -38.83 -25.55 -15.84
N LEU A 381 -37.85 -24.93 -16.52
CA LEU A 381 -37.66 -23.48 -16.58
C LEU A 381 -37.87 -23.00 -18.01
N MET A 382 -39.13 -22.75 -18.39
CA MET A 382 -39.56 -21.80 -19.43
C MET A 382 -41.07 -21.63 -19.32
N ASP A 383 -41.55 -20.68 -18.52
CA ASP A 383 -42.65 -19.83 -18.98
C ASP A 383 -42.74 -18.51 -18.21
N VAL A 384 -43.20 -17.48 -18.91
CA VAL A 384 -43.31 -16.11 -18.38
C VAL A 384 -44.77 -15.84 -18.06
N ASN A 385 -45.11 -15.66 -16.77
CA ASN A 385 -46.01 -14.59 -16.31
C ASN A 385 -46.24 -14.57 -14.78
N THR A 386 -46.67 -13.41 -14.31
CA THR A 386 -46.88 -13.02 -12.91
C THR A 386 -48.06 -13.73 -12.24
N SER A 387 -47.87 -14.21 -11.01
CA SER A 387 -48.85 -14.11 -9.91
C SER A 387 -48.21 -14.50 -8.58
N GLU A 388 -48.75 -13.95 -7.49
CA GLU A 388 -48.13 -13.96 -6.16
C GLU A 388 -48.08 -15.37 -5.55
N LYS A 389 -46.88 -15.80 -5.13
CA LYS A 389 -46.72 -16.83 -4.09
C LYS A 389 -46.10 -16.17 -2.87
N CYS A 390 -46.92 -15.90 -1.85
CA CYS A 390 -46.46 -15.40 -0.56
C CYS A 390 -45.46 -16.39 0.05
N PHE A 391 -44.21 -15.96 0.19
CA PHE A 391 -43.23 -16.66 1.00
C PHE A 391 -43.60 -16.44 2.49
N PRO A 392 -43.69 -17.48 3.34
CA PRO A 392 -44.04 -17.33 4.76
C PRO A 392 -42.86 -16.81 5.61
N GLY A 393 -41.94 -16.07 5.00
CA GLY A 393 -40.79 -15.44 5.68
C GLY A 393 -41.11 -14.00 6.08
N ARG A 394 -40.67 -13.60 7.26
CA ARG A 394 -40.80 -12.22 7.74
C ARG A 394 -39.99 -11.29 6.83
N CYS A 395 -40.67 -10.52 6.00
CA CYS A 395 -40.06 -9.52 5.13
C CYS A 395 -39.42 -8.42 6.01
N GLU A 396 -38.09 -8.33 6.00
CA GLU A 396 -37.35 -7.37 6.84
C GLU A 396 -36.77 -6.24 5.98
N ARG A 397 -36.88 -5.00 6.45
CA ARG A 397 -36.28 -3.83 5.80
C ARG A 397 -35.08 -3.33 6.60
N LYS A 398 -33.99 -2.98 5.92
CA LYS A 398 -32.76 -2.42 6.49
C LYS A 398 -32.25 -1.26 5.64
N GLU A 399 -31.51 -0.31 6.22
CA GLU A 399 -30.84 0.71 5.42
C GLU A 399 -29.64 0.10 4.67
N VAL A 400 -28.82 -0.68 5.38
CA VAL A 400 -27.60 -1.30 4.83
C VAL A 400 -27.55 -2.80 5.10
N VAL A 401 -27.35 -3.62 4.05
CA VAL A 401 -27.04 -5.05 4.19
C VAL A 401 -25.59 -5.30 3.78
N VAL A 402 -24.80 -5.84 4.71
CA VAL A 402 -23.41 -6.24 4.50
C VAL A 402 -23.37 -7.74 4.24
N ILE A 403 -22.91 -8.14 3.05
CA ILE A 403 -22.75 -9.55 2.66
C ILE A 403 -21.33 -9.97 3.05
N GLY A 404 -21.20 -10.67 4.17
CA GLY A 404 -19.97 -11.12 4.79
C GLY A 404 -19.91 -10.82 6.29
N ASN A 405 -19.22 -11.66 7.05
CA ASN A 405 -18.94 -11.49 8.48
C ASN A 405 -17.43 -11.55 8.82
N GLY A 406 -16.59 -11.30 7.81
CA GLY A 406 -15.13 -11.16 7.95
C GLY A 406 -14.71 -9.83 8.62
N PRO A 407 -13.40 -9.63 8.84
CA PRO A 407 -12.88 -8.43 9.51
C PRO A 407 -13.31 -7.10 8.84
N SER A 408 -13.46 -7.04 7.52
CA SER A 408 -13.99 -5.87 6.81
C SER A 408 -15.42 -5.51 7.23
N ALA A 409 -16.30 -6.51 7.38
CA ALA A 409 -17.66 -6.33 7.87
C ALA A 409 -17.69 -5.93 9.36
N ILE A 410 -16.79 -6.49 10.17
CA ILE A 410 -16.64 -6.12 11.59
C ILE A 410 -16.23 -4.65 11.74
N VAL A 411 -15.25 -4.17 10.95
CA VAL A 411 -14.86 -2.75 10.99
C VAL A 411 -15.98 -1.84 10.50
N LEU A 412 -16.66 -2.19 9.41
CA LEU A 412 -17.79 -1.39 8.93
C LEU A 412 -18.92 -1.33 9.96
N SER A 413 -19.32 -2.46 10.54
CA SER A 413 -20.35 -2.53 11.59
C SER A 413 -19.96 -1.72 12.84
N TYR A 414 -18.68 -1.72 13.21
CA TYR A 414 -18.18 -0.85 14.28
C TYR A 414 -18.45 0.63 13.98
N ILE A 415 -18.15 1.10 12.77
CA ILE A 415 -18.39 2.50 12.38
C ILE A 415 -19.91 2.79 12.27
N LEU A 416 -20.68 1.94 11.60
CA LEU A 416 -22.13 2.10 11.41
C LEU A 416 -22.94 2.00 12.71
N SER A 417 -22.41 1.36 13.75
CA SER A 417 -23.00 1.37 15.11
C SER A 417 -22.74 2.66 15.91
N GLY A 418 -22.16 3.69 15.26
CA GLY A 418 -21.94 5.02 15.83
C GLY A 418 -20.53 5.27 16.37
N HIS A 419 -19.53 4.44 16.05
CA HIS A 419 -18.15 4.71 16.47
C HIS A 419 -17.43 5.59 15.44
N ILE A 420 -17.20 6.85 15.83
CA ILE A 420 -16.69 7.90 14.96
C ILE A 420 -15.18 8.13 15.23
N PRO A 421 -14.33 8.10 14.18
CA PRO A 421 -12.89 8.37 14.32
C PRO A 421 -12.56 9.87 14.25
N TYR A 422 -11.69 10.30 15.16
CA TYR A 422 -11.11 11.65 15.23
C TYR A 422 -9.59 11.56 15.26
N TRP A 423 -8.90 12.50 14.63
CA TRP A 423 -7.46 12.66 14.85
C TRP A 423 -7.20 13.15 16.28
N ASN A 424 -6.17 12.63 16.95
CA ASN A 424 -5.84 12.96 18.34
C ASN A 424 -4.95 14.20 18.49
N GLY A 425 -4.56 14.85 17.39
CA GLY A 425 -3.72 16.05 17.37
C GLY A 425 -2.21 15.75 17.44
N CYS A 426 -1.79 14.49 17.57
CA CYS A 426 -0.38 14.13 17.54
C CYS A 426 0.12 14.01 16.09
N PRO A 427 1.33 14.51 15.77
CA PRO A 427 1.87 14.44 14.42
C PRO A 427 2.23 13.01 13.99
N VAL A 428 2.25 12.81 12.68
CA VAL A 428 2.83 11.68 11.95
C VAL A 428 4.16 12.09 11.32
N SER A 429 4.94 11.13 10.82
CA SER A 429 6.26 11.35 10.20
C SER A 429 6.21 12.06 8.83
N ASN A 430 5.01 12.31 8.30
CA ASN A 430 4.79 13.01 7.04
C ASN A 430 4.29 14.44 7.31
N ASP A 431 5.17 15.43 7.18
CA ASP A 431 4.88 16.85 7.43
C ASP A 431 3.75 17.40 6.56
N TYR A 432 3.64 16.92 5.32
CA TYR A 432 2.59 17.34 4.41
C TYR A 432 1.22 16.80 4.86
N LEU A 433 1.16 15.57 5.39
CA LEU A 433 -0.05 15.03 6.01
C LEU A 433 -0.41 15.80 7.29
N ASN A 434 0.58 16.12 8.16
CA ASN A 434 0.36 16.94 9.36
C ASN A 434 -0.35 18.26 9.02
N MET A 435 0.15 19.01 8.04
CA MET A 435 -0.43 20.27 7.59
C MET A 435 -1.91 20.13 7.16
N LYS A 436 -2.27 19.05 6.45
CA LYS A 436 -3.67 18.81 6.05
C LYS A 436 -4.56 18.44 7.24
N LEU A 437 -4.05 17.62 8.18
CA LEU A 437 -4.79 17.21 9.38
C LEU A 437 -5.09 18.43 10.26
N GLU A 438 -4.12 19.31 10.46
CA GLU A 438 -4.30 20.57 11.18
C GLU A 438 -5.33 21.49 10.53
N GLN A 439 -5.32 21.59 9.20
CA GLN A 439 -6.21 22.50 8.46
C GLN A 439 -7.66 22.00 8.37
N TYR A 440 -7.90 20.69 8.19
CA TYR A 440 -9.24 20.15 7.88
C TYR A 440 -9.82 19.20 8.93
N VAL A 441 -8.97 18.50 9.71
CA VAL A 441 -9.40 17.41 10.61
C VAL A 441 -9.37 17.81 12.09
N LYS A 442 -8.53 18.78 12.49
CA LYS A 442 -8.31 19.20 13.88
C LYS A 442 -9.58 19.40 14.72
N ASN A 443 -10.64 19.93 14.11
CA ASN A 443 -11.92 20.25 14.76
C ASN A 443 -13.11 19.43 14.22
N SER A 444 -12.87 18.32 13.51
CA SER A 444 -13.93 17.52 12.85
C SER A 444 -13.67 16.01 12.96
N SER A 445 -14.70 15.20 12.69
CA SER A 445 -14.48 13.76 12.53
C SER A 445 -13.93 13.43 11.15
N LEU A 446 -13.09 12.40 11.05
CA LEU A 446 -12.64 11.87 9.74
C LEU A 446 -13.82 11.35 8.89
N LEU A 447 -14.90 10.94 9.56
CA LEU A 447 -16.15 10.49 8.94
C LEU A 447 -16.91 11.63 8.23
N GLU A 448 -16.85 12.87 8.74
CA GLU A 448 -17.47 14.04 8.12
C GLU A 448 -16.63 14.63 6.99
N GLN A 449 -15.32 14.32 6.96
CA GLN A 449 -14.38 14.77 5.94
C GLN A 449 -14.49 14.02 4.59
N VAL A 450 -15.64 13.39 4.28
CA VAL A 450 -15.92 12.65 3.04
C VAL A 450 -15.46 13.41 1.79
N ARG A 451 -15.77 14.71 1.72
CA ARG A 451 -15.45 15.60 0.59
C ARG A 451 -13.95 15.90 0.47
N ASN A 452 -13.20 15.71 1.54
CA ASN A 452 -11.79 16.00 1.65
C ASN A 452 -10.94 14.71 1.73
N LEU A 453 -11.51 13.51 1.69
CA LEU A 453 -10.76 12.24 1.73
C LEU A 453 -9.74 12.15 0.59
N GLU A 454 -10.12 12.57 -0.62
CA GLU A 454 -9.21 12.68 -1.76
C GLU A 454 -8.05 13.64 -1.48
N PHE A 455 -8.34 14.86 -1.04
CA PHE A 455 -7.32 15.84 -0.68
C PHE A 455 -6.38 15.33 0.43
N LEU A 456 -6.94 14.76 1.50
CA LEU A 456 -6.21 14.22 2.64
C LEU A 456 -5.25 13.08 2.22
N SER A 457 -5.74 12.14 1.42
CA SER A 457 -4.97 10.97 0.96
C SER A 457 -4.00 11.23 -0.20
N ASN A 458 -4.13 12.36 -0.91
CA ASN A 458 -3.27 12.70 -2.05
C ASN A 458 -1.77 12.77 -1.66
N GLY A 459 -0.91 12.06 -2.40
CA GLY A 459 0.54 12.06 -2.21
C GLY A 459 1.05 11.18 -1.07
N LEU A 460 0.23 10.25 -0.56
CA LEU A 460 0.69 9.20 0.36
C LEU A 460 1.16 7.98 -0.43
N GLU A 461 2.27 7.39 0.01
CA GLU A 461 2.86 6.18 -0.56
C GLU A 461 2.73 4.99 0.41
N GLY A 462 2.75 3.77 -0.11
CA GLY A 462 2.69 2.54 0.69
C GLY A 462 2.19 1.33 -0.08
N ARG A 463 1.95 0.21 0.62
CA ARG A 463 1.59 -1.08 -0.01
C ARG A 463 0.11 -1.28 -0.40
N SER A 464 -0.77 -0.29 -0.22
CA SER A 464 -2.13 -0.32 -0.79
C SER A 464 -2.22 0.51 -2.06
N ARG A 465 -3.10 0.11 -2.98
CA ARG A 465 -3.50 0.91 -4.15
C ARG A 465 -4.65 1.87 -3.83
N ASN A 466 -5.32 1.69 -2.69
CA ASN A 466 -6.46 2.48 -2.30
C ASN A 466 -5.99 3.66 -1.42
N PRO A 467 -6.27 4.91 -1.82
CA PRO A 467 -5.68 6.09 -1.19
C PRO A 467 -6.24 6.33 0.23
N VAL A 468 -7.52 6.06 0.48
CA VAL A 468 -8.09 6.15 1.85
C VAL A 468 -7.51 5.07 2.78
N SER A 469 -7.21 3.87 2.26
CA SER A 469 -6.46 2.85 3.01
C SER A 469 -5.07 3.33 3.41
N LEU A 470 -4.34 4.00 2.52
CA LEU A 470 -3.03 4.59 2.87
C LEU A 470 -3.15 5.70 3.91
N LEU A 471 -4.16 6.58 3.81
CA LEU A 471 -4.42 7.64 4.78
C LEU A 471 -4.66 7.08 6.20
N ILE A 472 -5.52 6.06 6.32
CA ILE A 472 -5.86 5.49 7.61
C ILE A 472 -4.73 4.59 8.15
N ASP A 473 -4.00 3.88 7.29
CA ASP A 473 -2.80 3.12 7.71
C ASP A 473 -1.71 4.04 8.27
N ASN A 474 -1.44 5.19 7.63
CA ASN A 474 -0.50 6.20 8.13
C ASN A 474 -0.91 6.84 9.46
N LEU A 475 -2.22 6.86 9.77
CA LEU A 475 -2.73 7.37 11.04
C LEU A 475 -2.77 6.30 12.14
N ILE A 476 -3.12 5.06 11.83
CA ILE A 476 -3.28 3.99 12.84
C ILE A 476 -1.97 3.27 13.11
N HIS A 477 -1.16 3.03 12.07
CA HIS A 477 0.17 2.42 12.17
C HIS A 477 1.22 3.29 11.44
N PRO A 478 1.58 4.47 11.97
CA PRO A 478 2.60 5.33 11.37
C PRO A 478 3.91 4.55 11.16
N ASP A 479 4.52 4.72 9.98
CA ASP A 479 5.77 4.07 9.55
C ASP A 479 5.77 2.52 9.60
N ALA A 480 4.60 1.87 9.54
CA ALA A 480 4.49 0.41 9.57
C ALA A 480 5.29 -0.29 8.45
N ASP A 481 5.41 0.31 7.27
CA ASP A 481 6.20 -0.26 6.17
C ASP A 481 7.73 -0.12 6.38
N LEU A 482 8.16 0.75 7.30
CA LEU A 482 9.54 0.78 7.82
C LEU A 482 9.75 -0.19 8.99
N GLY A 483 8.70 -0.91 9.42
CA GLY A 483 8.72 -1.83 10.54
C GLY A 483 8.48 -1.18 11.90
N ALA A 484 8.06 0.09 11.94
CA ALA A 484 7.79 0.81 13.17
C ALA A 484 6.53 0.29 13.90
N ARG A 485 6.47 0.54 15.21
CA ARG A 485 5.36 0.19 16.10
C ARG A 485 4.90 1.41 16.90
N LEU A 486 4.55 2.47 16.16
CA LEU A 486 4.11 3.74 16.72
C LEU A 486 2.63 3.69 17.13
N GLN A 487 2.27 4.43 18.17
CA GLN A 487 0.88 4.51 18.63
C GLN A 487 -0.01 5.22 17.59
N SER A 488 -1.24 4.69 17.43
CA SER A 488 -2.30 5.26 16.61
C SER A 488 -2.55 6.74 16.93
N LYS A 489 -2.77 7.52 15.88
CA LYS A 489 -3.16 8.93 15.89
C LYS A 489 -4.67 9.12 15.83
N ILE A 490 -5.46 8.04 15.87
CA ILE A 490 -6.92 8.08 15.86
C ILE A 490 -7.48 7.77 17.26
N LYS A 491 -8.33 8.67 17.77
CA LYS A 491 -9.20 8.45 18.92
C LYS A 491 -10.62 8.20 18.44
N TRP A 492 -11.25 7.15 18.95
CA TRP A 492 -12.64 6.79 18.64
C TRP A 492 -13.58 7.36 19.70
N ARG A 493 -14.77 7.81 19.29
CA ARG A 493 -15.86 8.26 20.18
C ARG A 493 -17.15 7.56 19.76
N HIS A 494 -17.95 7.11 20.72
CA HIS A 494 -19.25 6.50 20.42
C HIS A 494 -20.35 7.57 20.48
N ASP A 495 -21.12 7.67 19.40
CA ASP A 495 -22.32 8.49 19.26
C ASP A 495 -23.46 7.63 18.69
N PRO A 496 -24.38 7.14 19.53
CA PRO A 496 -25.53 6.36 19.07
C PRO A 496 -26.45 7.11 18.10
N SER A 497 -26.49 8.44 18.14
CA SER A 497 -27.37 9.24 17.25
C SER A 497 -26.89 9.24 15.79
N SER A 498 -25.61 8.90 15.60
CA SER A 498 -24.99 8.66 14.30
C SER A 498 -25.10 7.20 13.85
N SER A 499 -25.81 6.30 14.54
CA SER A 499 -25.96 4.92 14.06
C SER A 499 -26.84 4.82 12.80
N ILE A 500 -26.48 3.89 11.90
CA ILE A 500 -27.24 3.53 10.69
C ILE A 500 -27.73 2.08 10.86
N ASP A 501 -29.01 1.81 10.62
CA ASP A 501 -29.56 0.46 10.77
C ASP A 501 -28.99 -0.49 9.71
N HIS A 502 -28.27 -1.51 10.16
CA HIS A 502 -27.53 -2.40 9.29
C HIS A 502 -27.56 -3.84 9.78
N ILE A 503 -27.24 -4.78 8.89
CA ILE A 503 -27.06 -6.19 9.24
C ILE A 503 -25.93 -6.81 8.41
N CYS A 504 -25.16 -7.69 9.04
CA CYS A 504 -24.08 -8.47 8.45
C CYS A 504 -24.52 -9.94 8.31
N LEU A 505 -24.61 -10.44 7.09
CA LEU A 505 -24.99 -11.81 6.77
C LEU A 505 -23.75 -12.61 6.36
N GLY A 506 -23.45 -13.73 7.00
CA GLY A 506 -22.29 -14.55 6.60
C GLY A 506 -22.46 -16.04 6.82
N ARG A 507 -21.92 -16.84 5.90
CA ARG A 507 -21.99 -18.31 5.91
C ARG A 507 -21.25 -18.93 7.11
N GLY A 508 -20.02 -18.47 7.38
CA GLY A 508 -19.22 -18.95 8.51
C GLY A 508 -19.54 -18.28 9.84
N GLY A 509 -18.68 -18.48 10.85
CA GLY A 509 -18.68 -17.70 12.10
C GLY A 509 -18.09 -16.29 11.94
N ILE A 510 -18.18 -15.49 13.01
CA ILE A 510 -17.59 -14.15 13.10
C ILE A 510 -16.08 -14.19 12.82
N GLY A 511 -15.59 -13.31 11.95
CA GLY A 511 -14.23 -13.33 11.44
C GLY A 511 -14.10 -13.97 10.05
N GLY A 512 -15.17 -14.55 9.51
CA GLY A 512 -15.17 -15.11 8.15
C GLY A 512 -14.16 -16.23 8.00
N ILE A 513 -13.23 -16.10 7.06
CA ILE A 513 -12.26 -17.16 6.70
C ILE A 513 -11.37 -17.64 7.85
N TRP A 514 -11.15 -16.80 8.86
CA TRP A 514 -10.41 -17.16 10.08
C TRP A 514 -11.09 -18.28 10.89
N ASN A 515 -12.35 -18.62 10.61
CA ASN A 515 -13.03 -19.77 11.20
C ASN A 515 -12.71 -21.10 10.50
N GLN A 516 -12.28 -21.07 9.23
CA GLN A 516 -11.80 -22.24 8.49
C GLN A 516 -10.32 -22.50 8.81
N LEU A 517 -9.57 -21.44 9.15
CA LEU A 517 -8.17 -21.48 9.56
C LEU A 517 -8.03 -21.85 11.05
N THR A 518 -8.34 -23.10 11.41
CA THR A 518 -8.37 -23.59 12.80
C THR A 518 -7.01 -23.95 13.40
N SER A 519 -5.92 -23.68 12.67
CA SER A 519 -4.55 -24.01 13.11
C SER A 519 -4.15 -23.32 14.42
N LYS A 520 -3.55 -24.11 15.32
CA LYS A 520 -2.84 -23.60 16.50
C LYS A 520 -1.35 -23.39 16.26
N HIS A 521 -0.80 -23.89 15.15
CA HIS A 521 0.64 -23.88 14.86
C HIS A 521 1.03 -22.84 13.80
N LEU A 522 0.15 -22.58 12.84
CA LEU A 522 0.37 -21.61 11.77
C LEU A 522 0.15 -20.18 12.29
N GLN A 523 1.10 -19.32 11.94
CA GLN A 523 1.13 -17.92 12.32
C GLN A 523 0.77 -16.99 11.16
N THR A 524 0.34 -15.78 11.48
CA THR A 524 0.07 -14.72 10.51
C THR A 524 1.35 -14.29 9.79
N VAL A 525 1.29 -14.14 8.47
CA VAL A 525 2.37 -13.49 7.69
C VAL A 525 2.56 -12.03 8.12
N SER A 526 1.48 -11.33 8.47
CA SER A 526 1.55 -9.95 8.98
C SER A 526 1.83 -9.91 10.48
N MET A 527 2.41 -8.81 10.97
CA MET A 527 2.60 -8.57 12.41
C MET A 527 1.26 -8.65 13.14
N ALA A 528 1.23 -9.17 14.38
CA ALA A 528 0.02 -9.27 15.19
C ALA A 528 -0.69 -7.90 15.32
N ASP A 529 0.09 -6.85 15.55
CA ASP A 529 -0.37 -5.46 15.63
C ASP A 529 -1.05 -4.96 14.34
N TRP A 530 -0.78 -5.55 13.17
CA TRP A 530 -1.41 -5.19 11.88
C TRP A 530 -2.70 -5.99 11.59
N MET A 531 -3.07 -6.89 12.50
CA MET A 531 -4.29 -7.70 12.44
C MET A 531 -5.40 -7.09 13.30
N GLU A 532 -5.10 -6.01 14.01
CA GLU A 532 -6.00 -5.36 14.96
C GLU A 532 -7.14 -4.59 14.28
N LEU A 533 -8.22 -4.44 15.03
CA LEU A 533 -9.44 -3.74 14.67
C LEU A 533 -9.53 -2.41 15.47
N PRO A 534 -10.33 -1.43 15.02
CA PRO A 534 -10.41 -0.11 15.63
C PRO A 534 -10.51 -0.10 17.15
N ASN A 535 -9.74 0.77 17.81
CA ASN A 535 -9.86 1.03 19.24
C ASN A 535 -9.63 -0.18 20.18
N TYR A 536 -9.05 -1.29 19.69
CA TYR A 536 -8.72 -2.45 20.53
C TYR A 536 -7.38 -3.09 20.16
N PRO A 537 -6.24 -2.54 20.66
CA PRO A 537 -4.91 -3.03 20.30
C PRO A 537 -4.72 -4.52 20.59
N PHE A 538 -4.02 -5.24 19.71
CA PHE A 538 -3.89 -6.69 19.83
C PHE A 538 -3.17 -7.12 21.13
N ILE A 539 -2.22 -6.32 21.59
CA ILE A 539 -1.53 -6.53 22.88
C ILE A 539 -2.49 -6.49 24.09
N THR A 540 -3.52 -5.64 24.05
CA THR A 540 -4.54 -5.53 25.11
C THR A 540 -5.40 -6.79 25.16
N PHE A 541 -5.67 -7.43 24.02
CA PHE A 541 -6.34 -8.72 23.97
C PHE A 541 -5.50 -9.85 24.57
N ARG A 542 -4.21 -9.94 24.22
CA ARG A 542 -3.29 -10.91 24.85
C ARG A 542 -3.22 -10.74 26.37
N GLN A 543 -3.14 -9.51 26.87
CA GLN A 543 -3.21 -9.20 28.31
C GLN A 543 -4.54 -9.65 28.95
N HIS A 544 -5.67 -9.41 28.28
CA HIS A 544 -6.99 -9.82 28.75
C HIS A 544 -7.10 -11.36 28.86
N LEU A 545 -6.61 -12.10 27.87
CA LEU A 545 -6.57 -13.57 27.90
C LEU A 545 -5.69 -14.09 29.05
N ARG A 546 -4.52 -13.50 29.30
CA ARG A 546 -3.67 -13.86 30.46
C ARG A 546 -4.44 -13.75 31.77
N MET A 547 -5.07 -12.60 32.01
CA MET A 547 -5.84 -12.36 33.24
C MET A 547 -7.00 -13.34 33.44
N HIS A 548 -7.61 -13.85 32.36
CA HIS A 548 -8.65 -14.87 32.46
C HIS A 548 -8.08 -16.26 32.74
N ARG A 549 -6.98 -16.68 32.09
CA ARG A 549 -6.33 -17.97 32.37
C ARG A 549 -5.79 -18.03 33.81
N CYS A 550 -5.14 -16.97 34.28
CA CYS A 550 -4.60 -16.92 35.65
C CYS A 550 -5.69 -16.94 36.75
N ARG A 551 -6.94 -16.61 36.41
CA ARG A 551 -8.09 -16.72 37.33
C ARG A 551 -8.74 -18.11 37.32
N LEU A 552 -8.50 -18.91 36.29
CA LEU A 552 -9.09 -20.24 36.10
C LEU A 552 -8.13 -21.38 36.44
N SER A 553 -6.82 -21.14 36.49
CA SER A 553 -5.83 -22.15 36.90
C SER A 553 -5.56 -22.09 38.40
N THR A 554 -6.05 -23.08 39.14
CA THR A 554 -5.70 -23.33 40.55
C THR A 554 -4.56 -24.34 40.74
N ASN A 555 -4.08 -24.97 39.66
CA ASN A 555 -3.04 -26.00 39.70
C ASN A 555 -1.77 -25.57 38.95
N ASN A 556 -0.62 -25.91 39.53
CA ASN A 556 0.72 -25.62 39.00
C ASN A 556 1.13 -26.55 37.84
N GLU A 557 0.30 -26.68 36.81
CA GLU A 557 0.79 -27.23 35.53
C GLU A 557 1.64 -26.18 34.83
N GLN A 558 2.83 -26.58 34.37
CA GLN A 558 3.76 -25.70 33.68
C GLN A 558 3.12 -25.21 32.38
N ILE A 559 2.64 -23.96 32.40
CA ILE A 559 2.05 -23.30 31.23
C ILE A 559 3.14 -23.25 30.15
N ILE A 560 2.92 -24.01 29.07
CA ILE A 560 3.81 -24.01 27.91
C ILE A 560 3.92 -22.58 27.38
N THR A 561 5.13 -22.03 27.46
CA THR A 561 5.45 -20.65 27.09
C THR A 561 5.61 -20.51 25.58
N ASP A 562 4.53 -20.71 24.83
CA ASP A 562 4.51 -20.49 23.38
C ASP A 562 4.58 -18.98 23.08
N ASP A 563 5.82 -18.51 22.93
CA ASP A 563 6.25 -17.22 22.38
C ASP A 563 5.38 -16.00 22.76
N GLU A 564 5.35 -15.70 24.06
CA GLU A 564 4.61 -14.56 24.64
C GLU A 564 5.02 -13.18 24.09
N ASN A 565 6.19 -13.09 23.44
CA ASN A 565 6.71 -11.92 22.73
C ASN A 565 6.59 -12.05 21.21
N SER A 566 5.86 -13.05 20.70
CA SER A 566 5.79 -13.32 19.27
C SER A 566 5.27 -12.11 18.52
N LYS A 567 6.04 -11.70 17.50
CA LYS A 567 5.68 -10.58 16.63
C LYS A 567 4.50 -10.91 15.71
N ARG A 568 4.14 -12.19 15.57
CA ARG A 568 2.99 -12.71 14.83
C ARG A 568 1.94 -13.25 15.80
N ALA A 569 0.75 -13.55 15.29
CA ALA A 569 -0.31 -14.23 16.03
C ALA A 569 -0.62 -15.58 15.38
N THR A 570 -1.11 -16.57 16.13
CA THR A 570 -1.63 -17.81 15.52
C THR A 570 -3.00 -17.56 14.87
N TYR A 571 -3.42 -18.42 13.94
CA TYR A 571 -4.74 -18.29 13.32
C TYR A 571 -5.87 -18.40 14.36
N ASP A 572 -5.72 -19.29 15.35
CA ASP A 572 -6.66 -19.41 16.48
C ASP A 572 -6.70 -18.17 17.39
N GLU A 573 -5.55 -17.51 17.64
CA GLU A 573 -5.53 -16.22 18.34
C GLU A 573 -6.31 -15.13 17.58
N ILE A 574 -6.13 -15.03 16.26
CA ILE A 574 -6.84 -14.05 15.42
C ILE A 574 -8.35 -14.33 15.39
N ARG A 575 -8.75 -15.60 15.23
CA ARG A 575 -10.16 -16.02 15.30
C ARG A 575 -10.79 -15.63 16.64
N SER A 576 -10.11 -15.94 17.73
CA SER A 576 -10.54 -15.61 19.10
C SER A 576 -10.64 -14.09 19.32
N TYR A 577 -9.68 -13.33 18.79
CA TYR A 577 -9.66 -11.87 18.84
C TYR A 577 -10.87 -11.24 18.14
N TYR A 578 -11.21 -11.67 16.92
CA TYR A 578 -12.37 -11.12 16.20
C TYR A 578 -13.72 -11.47 16.85
N ILE A 579 -13.88 -12.69 17.36
CA ILE A 579 -15.07 -13.07 18.14
C ILE A 579 -15.16 -12.23 19.43
N HIS A 580 -14.05 -12.06 20.15
CA HIS A 580 -14.00 -11.22 21.34
C HIS A 580 -14.31 -9.75 21.03
N TYR A 581 -13.79 -9.20 19.93
CA TYR A 581 -14.02 -7.83 19.51
C TYR A 581 -15.51 -7.52 19.28
N VAL A 582 -16.22 -8.40 18.56
CA VAL A 582 -17.67 -8.25 18.31
C VAL A 582 -18.48 -8.31 19.60
N LYS A 583 -18.14 -9.21 20.52
CA LYS A 583 -18.77 -9.29 21.86
C LYS A 583 -18.48 -8.04 22.70
N ARG A 584 -17.21 -7.64 22.80
CA ARG A 584 -16.73 -6.48 23.58
C ARG A 584 -17.41 -5.18 23.17
N ASN A 585 -17.54 -4.95 21.87
CA ASN A 585 -18.15 -3.74 21.32
C ASN A 585 -19.68 -3.85 21.12
N ARG A 586 -20.33 -4.88 21.69
CA ARG A 586 -21.78 -5.14 21.61
C ARG A 586 -22.35 -5.23 20.19
N LEU A 587 -21.52 -5.58 19.21
CA LEU A 587 -21.91 -5.63 17.79
C LEU A 587 -22.71 -6.89 17.43
N ILE A 588 -22.76 -7.90 18.32
CA ILE A 588 -23.32 -9.24 18.03
C ILE A 588 -24.72 -9.23 17.41
N ASN A 589 -25.58 -8.28 17.81
CA ASN A 589 -26.95 -8.17 17.30
C ASN A 589 -27.04 -7.77 15.82
N TYR A 590 -25.96 -7.23 15.24
CA TYR A 590 -25.86 -6.91 13.82
C TYR A 590 -25.42 -8.11 12.98
N PHE A 591 -25.04 -9.25 13.56
CA PHE A 591 -24.49 -10.40 12.82
C PHE A 591 -25.46 -11.58 12.78
N ARG A 592 -25.88 -11.99 11.58
CA ARG A 592 -26.48 -13.31 11.32
C ARG A 592 -25.44 -14.21 10.65
N ASN A 593 -24.96 -15.18 11.43
CA ASN A 593 -23.97 -16.18 11.02
C ASN A 593 -24.71 -17.44 10.55
N GLY A 594 -24.08 -18.27 9.72
CA GLY A 594 -24.78 -19.40 9.10
C GLY A 594 -25.80 -18.97 8.04
N CYS A 595 -25.68 -17.78 7.44
CA CYS A 595 -26.60 -17.31 6.39
C CYS A 595 -25.92 -17.30 5.02
N GLU A 596 -26.49 -17.99 4.05
CA GLU A 596 -26.05 -18.00 2.66
C GLU A 596 -26.99 -17.17 1.77
N VAL A 597 -26.43 -16.23 1.02
CA VAL A 597 -27.16 -15.33 0.12
C VAL A 597 -27.12 -15.90 -1.29
N THR A 598 -28.29 -16.09 -1.90
CA THR A 598 -28.47 -16.80 -3.17
C THR A 598 -28.83 -15.88 -4.34
N SER A 599 -29.52 -14.77 -4.09
CA SER A 599 -29.77 -13.74 -5.11
C SER A 599 -29.82 -12.33 -4.52
N ILE A 600 -29.40 -11.36 -5.32
CA ILE A 600 -29.50 -9.92 -5.09
C ILE A 600 -30.08 -9.27 -6.35
N GLU A 601 -31.29 -8.75 -6.25
CA GLU A 601 -32.07 -8.21 -7.38
C GLU A 601 -32.63 -6.82 -7.05
N ARG A 602 -32.84 -5.95 -8.05
CA ARG A 602 -33.41 -4.61 -7.85
C ARG A 602 -34.93 -4.68 -7.98
N VAL A 603 -35.64 -4.18 -6.99
CA VAL A 603 -37.11 -4.30 -6.87
C VAL A 603 -37.72 -2.94 -6.52
N CYS A 604 -38.80 -2.58 -7.21
CA CYS A 604 -39.68 -1.47 -6.83
C CYS A 604 -40.85 -2.07 -6.04
N ILE A 605 -40.95 -1.77 -4.74
CA ILE A 605 -41.93 -2.39 -3.84
C ILE A 605 -43.21 -1.57 -3.76
N ASP A 606 -43.09 -0.25 -3.76
CA ASP A 606 -44.24 0.66 -3.76
C ASP A 606 -44.76 0.87 -5.21
N SER A 607 -46.02 1.27 -5.35
CA SER A 607 -46.57 1.79 -6.62
C SER A 607 -46.34 3.30 -6.73
N SER A 608 -46.14 3.83 -7.94
CA SER A 608 -46.09 5.28 -8.15
C SER A 608 -47.39 5.94 -7.68
N TYR A 609 -47.29 6.92 -6.80
CA TYR A 609 -48.43 7.69 -6.31
C TYR A 609 -48.22 9.18 -6.56
N TYR A 610 -49.32 9.92 -6.69
CA TYR A 610 -49.30 11.37 -6.77
C TYR A 610 -49.16 11.94 -5.36
N ASP A 611 -48.09 12.69 -5.10
CA ASP A 611 -47.91 13.36 -3.81
C ASP A 611 -48.61 14.73 -3.86
N ASP A 612 -49.82 14.78 -3.29
CA ASP A 612 -50.64 15.99 -3.18
C ASP A 612 -49.91 17.18 -2.50
N LEU A 613 -48.82 16.94 -1.76
CA LEU A 613 -48.02 17.99 -1.10
C LEU A 613 -46.89 18.54 -1.97
N THR A 614 -46.46 17.82 -3.01
CA THR A 614 -45.41 18.28 -3.94
C THR A 614 -45.90 18.45 -5.38
N GLU A 615 -47.17 18.13 -5.66
CA GLU A 615 -47.79 18.12 -7.00
C GLU A 615 -47.06 17.24 -8.04
N GLU A 616 -46.24 16.30 -7.56
CA GLU A 616 -45.38 15.43 -8.37
C GLU A 616 -45.78 13.96 -8.25
N ILE A 617 -45.64 13.21 -9.35
CA ILE A 617 -45.73 11.74 -9.32
C ILE A 617 -44.45 11.22 -8.69
N ARG A 618 -44.51 10.80 -7.42
CA ARG A 618 -43.37 10.12 -6.78
C ARG A 618 -43.23 8.71 -7.36
N THR A 619 -42.12 8.48 -8.03
CA THR A 619 -41.70 7.14 -8.41
C THR A 619 -41.24 6.36 -7.16
N PRO A 620 -41.49 5.04 -7.09
CA PRO A 620 -41.05 4.20 -5.98
C PRO A 620 -39.52 4.27 -5.81
N GLU A 621 -39.05 4.34 -4.56
CA GLU A 621 -37.61 4.21 -4.30
C GLU A 621 -37.19 2.76 -4.59
N ALA A 622 -36.41 2.55 -5.65
CA ALA A 622 -35.97 1.23 -6.05
C ALA A 622 -34.97 0.65 -5.03
N LEU A 623 -35.40 -0.39 -4.32
CA LEU A 623 -34.61 -1.09 -3.31
C LEU A 623 -33.91 -2.30 -3.91
N TRP A 624 -32.98 -2.87 -3.14
CA TRP A 624 -32.43 -4.19 -3.41
C TRP A 624 -33.14 -5.24 -2.55
N GLU A 625 -33.46 -6.36 -3.16
CA GLU A 625 -33.96 -7.56 -2.49
C GLU A 625 -32.84 -8.59 -2.38
N ILE A 626 -32.54 -8.99 -1.15
CA ILE A 626 -31.53 -10.00 -0.80
C ILE A 626 -32.28 -11.26 -0.38
N ARG A 627 -32.13 -12.33 -1.17
CA ARG A 627 -32.69 -13.66 -0.90
C ARG A 627 -31.61 -14.62 -0.44
N GLY A 628 -31.95 -15.51 0.48
CA GLY A 628 -31.02 -16.52 0.98
C GLY A 628 -31.66 -17.55 1.89
N PHE A 629 -30.84 -18.38 2.51
CA PHE A 629 -31.26 -19.37 3.50
C PHE A 629 -30.29 -19.44 4.70
N GLU A 630 -30.81 -19.86 5.85
CA GLU A 630 -30.00 -20.21 7.02
C GLU A 630 -29.50 -21.66 6.90
N GLU A 631 -28.19 -21.88 7.00
CA GLU A 631 -27.52 -23.15 6.71
C GLU A 631 -27.91 -24.26 7.68
N GLN A 632 -28.24 -23.92 8.93
CA GLN A 632 -28.64 -24.88 9.98
C GLN A 632 -30.11 -25.31 9.87
N THR A 633 -31.03 -24.35 9.68
CA THR A 633 -32.48 -24.60 9.67
C THR A 633 -33.07 -24.82 8.28
N LYS A 634 -32.32 -24.44 7.23
CA LYS A 634 -32.77 -24.30 5.83
C LYS A 634 -33.92 -23.31 5.64
N ASN A 635 -34.23 -22.48 6.63
CA ASN A 635 -35.25 -21.44 6.52
C ASN A 635 -34.84 -20.39 5.48
N LEU A 636 -35.75 -20.08 4.55
CA LEU A 636 -35.59 -19.01 3.57
C LEU A 636 -35.78 -17.63 4.24
N PHE A 637 -34.97 -16.65 3.83
CA PHE A 637 -35.13 -15.26 4.23
C PHE A 637 -35.16 -14.32 3.02
N ILE A 638 -35.86 -13.20 3.19
CA ILE A 638 -35.90 -12.08 2.25
C ILE A 638 -35.68 -10.80 3.06
N ILE A 639 -34.68 -10.01 2.67
CA ILE A 639 -34.38 -8.70 3.27
C ILE A 639 -34.35 -7.66 2.17
N HIS A 640 -35.06 -6.55 2.34
CA HIS A 640 -34.98 -5.39 1.45
C HIS A 640 -34.04 -4.34 2.03
N ALA A 641 -33.16 -3.79 1.20
CA ALA A 641 -32.23 -2.75 1.61
C ALA A 641 -31.97 -1.69 0.55
N LYS A 642 -31.66 -0.48 1.01
CA LYS A 642 -31.30 0.64 0.13
C LYS A 642 -29.84 0.53 -0.34
N TYR A 643 -28.95 0.10 0.55
CA TYR A 643 -27.52 -0.06 0.28
C TYR A 643 -27.05 -1.48 0.54
N ILE A 644 -26.16 -1.99 -0.32
CA ILE A 644 -25.51 -3.28 -0.16
C ILE A 644 -24.00 -3.10 -0.07
N VAL A 645 -23.34 -3.83 0.83
CA VAL A 645 -21.88 -3.85 0.93
C VAL A 645 -21.35 -5.27 0.79
N LEU A 646 -20.61 -5.53 -0.28
CA LEU A 646 -19.99 -6.80 -0.60
C LEU A 646 -18.67 -6.93 0.18
N ALA A 647 -18.72 -7.64 1.30
CA ALA A 647 -17.60 -7.89 2.22
C ALA A 647 -17.24 -9.40 2.32
N THR A 648 -17.60 -10.20 1.31
CA THR A 648 -17.45 -11.66 1.30
C THR A 648 -16.00 -12.15 1.23
N GLY A 649 -15.06 -11.27 0.86
CA GLY A 649 -13.71 -11.66 0.49
C GLY A 649 -13.67 -12.44 -0.83
N ILE A 650 -12.57 -13.16 -1.07
CA ILE A 650 -12.38 -14.03 -2.24
C ILE A 650 -12.43 -15.47 -1.76
N SER A 651 -13.37 -16.27 -2.28
CA SER A 651 -13.52 -17.68 -1.89
C SER A 651 -12.24 -18.48 -2.15
N GLN A 652 -11.89 -19.39 -1.22
CA GLN A 652 -10.79 -20.36 -1.37
C GLN A 652 -11.23 -21.66 -2.04
N GLU A 653 -12.54 -21.92 -2.16
CA GLU A 653 -13.09 -23.17 -2.68
C GLU A 653 -12.82 -23.34 -4.20
N ILE A 654 -12.50 -22.24 -4.91
CA ILE A 654 -12.32 -22.22 -6.37
C ILE A 654 -10.90 -21.76 -6.74
N THR A 655 -9.93 -22.64 -6.53
CA THR A 655 -8.60 -22.53 -7.16
C THR A 655 -8.72 -22.81 -8.66
N ARG A 656 -8.00 -22.04 -9.49
CA ARG A 656 -8.05 -22.24 -10.94
C ARG A 656 -7.43 -23.59 -11.34
N PRO A 657 -8.13 -24.43 -12.13
CA PRO A 657 -7.54 -25.64 -12.68
C PRO A 657 -6.35 -25.32 -13.59
N LEU A 658 -5.43 -26.27 -13.71
CA LEU A 658 -4.22 -26.16 -14.51
C LEU A 658 -4.51 -26.37 -16.01
N GLY A 659 -5.53 -27.16 -16.34
CA GLY A 659 -5.88 -27.55 -17.71
C GLY A 659 -4.92 -28.60 -18.29
N ILE A 660 -4.42 -29.50 -17.43
CA ILE A 660 -3.35 -30.46 -17.77
C ILE A 660 -3.86 -31.90 -17.93
N ILE A 661 -3.07 -32.73 -18.63
CA ILE A 661 -3.40 -34.14 -18.82
C ILE A 661 -3.36 -34.86 -17.46
N GLY A 662 -4.43 -35.59 -17.14
CA GLY A 662 -4.58 -36.33 -15.88
C GLY A 662 -4.96 -35.49 -14.65
N GLU A 663 -5.28 -34.19 -14.80
CA GLU A 663 -5.75 -33.35 -13.68
C GLU A 663 -7.02 -33.88 -12.99
N GLN A 664 -7.89 -34.59 -13.73
CA GLN A 664 -9.06 -35.24 -13.12
C GLN A 664 -8.69 -36.46 -12.27
N VAL A 665 -7.73 -37.26 -12.73
CA VAL A 665 -7.31 -38.51 -12.06
C VAL A 665 -6.53 -38.19 -10.78
N SER A 666 -5.73 -37.12 -10.78
CA SER A 666 -4.97 -36.68 -9.62
C SER A 666 -5.78 -35.94 -8.55
N GLN A 667 -7.10 -35.75 -8.73
CA GLN A 667 -7.95 -35.08 -7.72
C GLN A 667 -7.96 -35.79 -6.36
N SER A 668 -7.87 -37.13 -6.36
CA SER A 668 -7.84 -37.96 -5.14
C SER A 668 -6.65 -37.68 -4.21
N PHE A 669 -5.59 -37.05 -4.72
CA PHE A 669 -4.40 -36.65 -3.97
C PHE A 669 -3.97 -35.19 -4.21
N THR A 670 -4.89 -34.34 -4.70
CA THR A 670 -4.65 -32.91 -4.91
C THR A 670 -5.38 -32.08 -3.86
N TYR A 671 -4.63 -31.19 -3.20
CA TYR A 671 -5.13 -30.28 -2.18
C TYR A 671 -5.07 -28.83 -2.69
N THR A 672 -6.06 -28.03 -2.31
CA THR A 672 -6.25 -26.67 -2.83
C THR A 672 -6.19 -25.59 -1.75
N ASN A 673 -6.19 -25.98 -0.48
CA ASN A 673 -6.13 -25.11 0.67
C ASN A 673 -5.04 -25.57 1.66
N LEU A 674 -4.71 -24.70 2.62
CA LEU A 674 -3.67 -24.94 3.62
C LEU A 674 -4.10 -25.88 4.75
N HIS A 675 -5.40 -25.94 5.05
CA HIS A 675 -5.96 -26.74 6.14
C HIS A 675 -5.83 -28.25 5.87
N ASP A 676 -6.21 -28.71 4.68
CA ASP A 676 -6.10 -30.14 4.32
C ASP A 676 -4.64 -30.62 4.37
N ILE A 677 -3.69 -29.77 3.97
CA ILE A 677 -2.26 -30.06 4.02
C ILE A 677 -1.75 -30.12 5.46
N GLU A 678 -2.16 -29.19 6.32
CA GLU A 678 -1.86 -29.26 7.75
C GLU A 678 -2.44 -30.52 8.38
N GLU A 679 -3.70 -30.86 8.09
CA GLU A 679 -4.33 -32.07 8.61
C GLU A 679 -3.56 -33.34 8.20
N ILE A 680 -3.04 -33.38 6.97
CA ILE A 680 -2.30 -34.52 6.40
C ILE A 680 -0.88 -34.65 6.97
N ILE A 681 -0.21 -33.53 7.25
CA ILE A 681 1.14 -33.48 7.82
C ILE A 681 1.10 -33.68 9.34
N VAL A 682 0.27 -32.91 10.05
CA VAL A 682 0.26 -32.80 11.51
C VAL A 682 -0.60 -33.88 12.16
N ASN A 683 -1.87 -33.99 11.77
CA ASN A 683 -2.86 -34.82 12.45
C ASN A 683 -2.81 -36.28 11.95
N LYS A 684 -2.98 -36.48 10.64
CA LYS A 684 -2.99 -37.80 9.98
C LYS A 684 -1.58 -38.38 9.76
N LYS A 685 -0.53 -37.55 9.80
CA LYS A 685 0.89 -37.93 9.64
C LYS A 685 1.15 -38.87 8.44
N ARG A 686 0.46 -38.60 7.33
CA ARG A 686 0.51 -39.39 6.09
C ARG A 686 1.74 -39.00 5.25
N LEU A 687 2.10 -37.72 5.27
CA LEU A 687 3.39 -37.22 4.77
C LEU A 687 4.41 -37.25 5.91
N ARG A 688 5.63 -37.74 5.61
CA ARG A 688 6.75 -37.83 6.55
C ARG A 688 8.06 -37.51 5.83
N LYS A 689 9.15 -37.39 6.59
CA LYS A 689 10.51 -37.14 6.06
C LYS A 689 10.98 -38.10 4.97
N ASN A 690 10.51 -39.35 5.01
CA ASN A 690 10.90 -40.39 4.06
C ASN A 690 9.84 -40.63 2.94
N SER A 691 8.83 -39.77 2.83
CA SER A 691 7.84 -39.82 1.74
C SER A 691 8.45 -39.35 0.41
N LYS A 692 7.82 -39.70 -0.72
CA LYS A 692 8.07 -39.00 -1.99
C LYS A 692 7.75 -37.50 -1.80
N PRO A 693 8.39 -36.58 -2.53
CA PRO A 693 8.17 -35.14 -2.34
C PRO A 693 6.72 -34.70 -2.53
N LEU A 694 6.35 -33.65 -1.81
CA LEU A 694 5.13 -32.88 -2.00
C LEU A 694 5.30 -31.92 -3.18
N LEU A 695 4.44 -32.00 -4.20
CA LEU A 695 4.44 -31.05 -5.31
C LEU A 695 3.68 -29.78 -4.93
N VAL A 696 4.38 -28.65 -4.77
CA VAL A 696 3.77 -27.34 -4.49
C VAL A 696 3.75 -26.52 -5.78
N ILE A 697 2.55 -26.19 -6.28
CA ILE A 697 2.35 -25.44 -7.53
C ILE A 697 1.88 -24.02 -7.22
N GLY A 698 2.70 -23.03 -7.54
CA GLY A 698 2.42 -21.61 -7.30
C GLY A 698 3.40 -20.95 -6.32
N CYS A 699 3.48 -19.62 -6.36
CA CYS A 699 4.49 -18.82 -5.64
C CYS A 699 3.89 -17.64 -4.85
N GLY A 700 2.60 -17.72 -4.52
CA GLY A 700 1.92 -16.75 -3.63
C GLY A 700 2.14 -17.07 -2.16
N LEU A 701 1.68 -16.19 -1.25
CA LEU A 701 1.91 -16.33 0.20
C LEU A 701 1.53 -17.71 0.75
N THR A 702 0.34 -18.24 0.41
CA THR A 702 -0.11 -19.55 0.86
C THR A 702 0.82 -20.70 0.43
N ALA A 703 1.49 -20.59 -0.71
CA ALA A 703 2.47 -21.59 -1.14
C ALA A 703 3.75 -21.49 -0.30
N ILE A 704 4.12 -20.29 0.13
CA ILE A 704 5.23 -20.08 1.07
C ILE A 704 4.86 -20.63 2.46
N ASP A 705 3.63 -20.44 2.92
CA ASP A 705 3.14 -20.98 4.20
C ASP A 705 3.18 -22.53 4.20
N VAL A 706 2.80 -23.18 3.09
CA VAL A 706 2.98 -24.64 2.89
C VAL A 706 4.46 -25.04 2.94
N ILE A 707 5.35 -24.26 2.32
CA ILE A 707 6.80 -24.54 2.35
C ILE A 707 7.34 -24.43 3.78
N LEU A 708 6.97 -23.38 4.54
CA LEU A 708 7.36 -23.19 5.94
C LEU A 708 6.87 -24.36 6.82
N LEU A 709 5.62 -24.78 6.66
CA LEU A 709 5.05 -25.94 7.35
C LEU A 709 5.83 -27.23 7.01
N CYS A 710 6.13 -27.46 5.73
CA CYS A 710 6.90 -28.61 5.30
C CYS A 710 8.35 -28.59 5.83
N GLN A 711 8.98 -27.41 5.94
CA GLN A 711 10.28 -27.26 6.62
C GLN A 711 10.21 -27.66 8.09
N GLN A 712 9.20 -27.19 8.83
CA GLN A 712 9.01 -27.51 10.25
C GLN A 712 8.89 -29.02 10.50
N TYR A 713 8.14 -29.73 9.65
CA TYR A 713 7.95 -31.18 9.76
C TYR A 713 8.93 -32.02 8.94
N SER A 714 9.96 -31.39 8.35
CA SER A 714 10.96 -32.04 7.49
C SER A 714 10.34 -32.89 6.34
N ILE A 715 9.29 -32.39 5.68
CA ILE A 715 8.69 -33.02 4.49
C ILE A 715 9.46 -32.58 3.22
N PRO A 716 9.87 -33.50 2.31
CA PRO A 716 10.54 -33.13 1.06
C PRO A 716 9.62 -32.37 0.08
N ILE A 717 10.13 -31.36 -0.62
CA ILE A 717 9.31 -30.39 -1.39
C ILE A 717 9.80 -30.22 -2.84
N LEU A 718 8.93 -30.48 -3.81
CA LEU A 718 9.11 -30.10 -5.22
C LEU A 718 8.27 -28.84 -5.51
N HIS A 719 8.91 -27.68 -5.58
CA HIS A 719 8.24 -26.39 -5.77
C HIS A 719 8.30 -25.91 -7.22
N VAL A 720 7.15 -25.68 -7.85
CA VAL A 720 7.02 -25.34 -9.28
C VAL A 720 6.26 -24.04 -9.47
N PHE A 721 6.83 -23.10 -10.22
CA PHE A 721 6.14 -21.86 -10.60
C PHE A 721 6.66 -21.27 -11.92
N ARG A 722 5.75 -20.56 -12.62
CA ARG A 722 5.98 -20.03 -13.97
C ARG A 722 6.79 -18.73 -14.02
N ARG A 723 6.90 -18.00 -12.91
CA ARG A 723 7.68 -16.75 -12.82
C ARG A 723 9.19 -17.02 -12.71
N ALA A 724 10.00 -15.99 -13.00
CA ALA A 724 11.44 -16.03 -12.75
C ALA A 724 11.75 -15.74 -11.27
N ILE A 725 12.96 -16.09 -10.82
CA ILE A 725 13.38 -15.92 -9.41
C ILE A 725 13.64 -14.43 -9.10
N ASP A 726 14.10 -13.68 -10.10
CA ASP A 726 14.41 -12.25 -10.11
C ASP A 726 13.22 -11.35 -10.50
N ASP A 727 12.04 -11.94 -10.73
CA ASP A 727 10.82 -11.21 -11.07
C ASP A 727 10.36 -10.29 -9.92
N HIS A 728 10.30 -8.98 -10.14
CA HIS A 728 9.84 -8.01 -9.14
C HIS A 728 8.35 -8.15 -8.80
N GLU A 729 7.55 -8.79 -9.65
CA GLU A 729 6.15 -9.14 -9.32
C GLU A 729 6.03 -10.39 -8.44
N LEU A 730 7.11 -11.15 -8.22
CA LEU A 730 7.11 -12.27 -7.28
C LEU A 730 6.91 -11.73 -5.87
N VAL A 731 5.89 -12.24 -5.16
CA VAL A 731 5.51 -11.71 -3.83
C VAL A 731 6.67 -11.74 -2.85
N LEU A 732 7.50 -12.80 -2.89
CA LEU A 732 8.73 -12.89 -2.12
C LEU A 732 9.60 -11.63 -2.29
N ASN A 733 9.85 -11.20 -3.52
CA ASN A 733 10.75 -10.08 -3.84
C ASN A 733 10.20 -8.71 -3.41
N GLN A 734 8.91 -8.63 -3.07
CA GLN A 734 8.25 -7.42 -2.54
C GLN A 734 8.25 -7.35 -1.01
N LEU A 735 8.69 -8.42 -0.32
CA LEU A 735 8.75 -8.47 1.14
C LEU A 735 10.16 -8.10 1.63
N PRO A 736 10.31 -7.02 2.43
CA PRO A 736 11.62 -6.60 2.94
C PRO A 736 12.11 -7.53 4.05
N ALA A 737 13.38 -7.95 3.95
CA ALA A 737 13.96 -9.02 4.76
C ALA A 737 13.96 -8.76 6.27
N ASN A 738 14.03 -7.48 6.69
CA ASN A 738 13.98 -7.07 8.10
C ASN A 738 12.62 -7.30 8.77
N ILE A 739 11.53 -7.34 7.99
CA ILE A 739 10.15 -7.58 8.48
C ILE A 739 9.74 -9.06 8.29
N TYR A 740 10.36 -9.77 7.34
CA TYR A 740 9.98 -11.12 6.92
C TYR A 740 11.19 -12.07 6.77
N PRO A 741 12.00 -12.30 7.83
CA PRO A 741 13.21 -13.12 7.75
C PRO A 741 12.94 -14.59 7.36
N GLU A 742 11.76 -15.11 7.68
CA GLU A 742 11.27 -16.43 7.25
C GLU A 742 11.06 -16.53 5.73
N PHE A 743 10.65 -15.43 5.07
CA PHE A 743 10.50 -15.38 3.61
C PHE A 743 11.86 -15.23 2.91
N GLU A 744 12.81 -14.51 3.51
CA GLU A 744 14.17 -14.39 2.95
C GLU A 744 14.90 -15.74 2.94
N ARG A 745 14.77 -16.54 4.01
CA ARG A 745 15.29 -17.93 4.05
C ARG A 745 14.75 -18.79 2.89
N ILE A 746 13.51 -18.59 2.48
CA ILE A 746 12.93 -19.32 1.33
C ILE A 746 13.46 -18.78 0.00
N LYS A 747 13.73 -17.47 -0.15
CA LYS A 747 14.45 -16.95 -1.32
C LYS A 747 15.85 -17.55 -1.43
N GLU A 748 16.57 -17.70 -0.32
CA GLU A 748 17.89 -18.34 -0.29
C GLU A 748 17.80 -19.80 -0.73
N LEU A 749 16.82 -20.57 -0.26
CA LEU A 749 16.59 -21.96 -0.69
C LEU A 749 16.23 -22.08 -2.18
N ILE A 750 15.40 -21.16 -2.70
CA ILE A 750 15.09 -21.07 -4.14
C ILE A 750 16.38 -20.82 -4.95
N LYS A 751 17.21 -19.87 -4.52
CA LYS A 751 18.49 -19.56 -5.17
C LYS A 751 19.47 -20.74 -5.11
N GLN A 752 19.66 -21.35 -3.94
CA GLN A 752 20.55 -22.50 -3.74
C GLN A 752 20.14 -23.69 -4.62
N SER A 753 18.86 -24.06 -4.63
CA SER A 753 18.35 -25.15 -5.47
C SER A 753 18.52 -24.88 -6.96
N SER A 754 18.47 -23.62 -7.40
CA SER A 754 18.72 -23.26 -8.82
C SER A 754 20.18 -23.41 -9.26
N THR A 755 21.13 -23.38 -8.33
CA THR A 755 22.57 -23.54 -8.58
C THR A 755 23.00 -25.01 -8.58
N ILE A 756 22.33 -25.86 -7.80
CA ILE A 756 22.63 -27.29 -7.67
C ILE A 756 22.02 -28.06 -8.85
N THR A 757 22.70 -28.01 -10.00
CA THR A 757 22.27 -28.70 -11.23
C THR A 757 22.98 -30.04 -11.49
N THR A 758 23.92 -30.44 -10.64
CA THR A 758 24.87 -31.55 -10.90
C THR A 758 24.84 -32.70 -9.88
N SER A 759 24.06 -32.64 -8.80
CA SER A 759 23.95 -33.75 -7.85
C SER A 759 22.93 -34.79 -8.32
N THR A 760 23.40 -35.96 -8.74
CA THR A 760 22.59 -37.16 -9.04
C THR A 760 22.04 -37.86 -7.79
N SER A 761 22.22 -37.29 -6.60
CA SER A 761 21.69 -37.79 -5.34
C SER A 761 20.19 -37.50 -5.19
N SER A 762 19.40 -38.54 -4.95
CA SER A 762 17.95 -38.47 -4.69
C SER A 762 17.57 -37.73 -3.39
N ASP A 763 18.55 -37.53 -2.49
CA ASP A 763 18.34 -37.01 -1.12
C ASP A 763 18.39 -35.48 -1.04
N TRP A 764 17.60 -34.79 -1.86
CA TRP A 764 17.36 -33.36 -1.69
C TRP A 764 16.16 -33.11 -0.78
N PHE A 765 16.25 -32.11 0.09
CA PHE A 765 15.13 -31.70 0.94
C PHE A 765 14.14 -30.78 0.19
N TYR A 766 14.67 -29.90 -0.66
CA TYR A 766 13.91 -28.88 -1.37
C TYR A 766 14.44 -28.74 -2.80
N GLN A 767 13.57 -28.92 -3.80
CA GLN A 767 13.88 -28.71 -5.20
C GLN A 767 12.96 -27.65 -5.80
N CYS A 768 13.55 -26.64 -6.45
CA CYS A 768 12.85 -25.56 -7.11
C CYS A 768 12.91 -25.70 -8.64
N CYS A 769 11.74 -25.66 -9.27
CA CYS A 769 11.55 -25.55 -10.71
C CYS A 769 10.90 -24.19 -11.02
N ALA A 770 11.71 -23.12 -10.92
CA ALA A 770 11.32 -21.79 -11.35
C ALA A 770 11.23 -21.71 -12.90
N GLN A 771 10.51 -20.72 -13.42
CA GLN A 771 10.18 -20.60 -14.85
C GLN A 771 9.70 -21.93 -15.46
N SER A 772 8.90 -22.70 -14.72
CA SER A 772 8.48 -24.04 -15.13
C SER A 772 6.99 -24.26 -14.90
N GLU A 773 6.42 -25.22 -15.62
CA GLU A 773 5.02 -25.62 -15.52
C GLU A 773 4.87 -27.13 -15.52
N VAL A 774 3.76 -27.61 -14.97
CA VAL A 774 3.36 -29.02 -15.04
C VAL A 774 2.62 -29.26 -16.35
N ILE A 775 2.95 -30.32 -17.08
CA ILE A 775 2.28 -30.71 -18.34
C ILE A 775 1.22 -31.79 -18.09
N SER A 776 1.52 -32.72 -17.19
CA SER A 776 0.79 -33.95 -16.98
C SER A 776 1.06 -34.51 -15.58
N ILE A 777 0.05 -35.13 -14.98
CA ILE A 777 0.14 -35.89 -13.73
C ILE A 777 -0.57 -37.23 -13.95
N THR A 778 0.10 -38.34 -13.65
CA THR A 778 -0.45 -39.69 -13.77
C THR A 778 -0.95 -40.23 -12.43
N GLU A 779 -1.73 -41.30 -12.46
CA GLU A 779 -2.38 -41.89 -11.27
C GLU A 779 -1.39 -42.48 -10.24
N ASP A 780 -0.25 -42.99 -10.72
CA ASP A 780 0.86 -43.51 -9.90
C ASP A 780 1.72 -42.41 -9.23
N GLY A 781 1.37 -41.14 -9.49
CA GLY A 781 2.06 -39.98 -8.93
C GLY A 781 3.35 -39.62 -9.67
N THR A 782 3.47 -39.94 -10.97
CA THR A 782 4.50 -39.36 -11.83
C THR A 782 4.03 -38.00 -12.37
N VAL A 783 4.91 -37.00 -12.38
CA VAL A 783 4.64 -35.65 -12.90
C VAL A 783 5.71 -35.24 -13.90
N ASN A 784 5.28 -34.74 -15.07
CA ASN A 784 6.18 -34.20 -16.08
C ASN A 784 6.20 -32.67 -16.00
N ILE A 785 7.38 -32.09 -15.76
CA ILE A 785 7.59 -30.64 -15.58
C ILE A 785 8.41 -30.10 -16.74
N ARG A 786 7.89 -29.10 -17.44
CA ARG A 786 8.58 -28.37 -18.51
C ARG A 786 9.18 -27.07 -17.99
N ASN A 787 10.46 -26.86 -18.27
CA ASN A 787 11.05 -25.53 -18.12
C ASN A 787 10.67 -24.63 -19.31
N LEU A 788 10.04 -23.49 -19.05
CA LEU A 788 9.55 -22.55 -20.07
C LEU A 788 10.67 -21.90 -20.89
N ARG A 789 11.89 -21.82 -20.35
CA ARG A 789 13.04 -21.19 -21.01
C ARG A 789 13.85 -22.19 -21.85
N THR A 790 14.17 -23.36 -21.30
CA THR A 790 14.99 -24.36 -22.00
C THR A 790 14.16 -25.38 -22.78
N GLN A 791 12.84 -25.42 -22.58
CA GLN A 791 11.91 -26.43 -23.10
C GLN A 791 12.23 -27.88 -22.67
N ILE A 792 13.20 -28.08 -21.77
CA ILE A 792 13.54 -29.39 -21.20
C ILE A 792 12.38 -29.85 -20.31
N ILE A 793 11.96 -31.10 -20.52
CA ILE A 793 11.00 -31.81 -19.69
C ILE A 793 11.78 -32.71 -18.72
N LYS A 794 11.32 -32.78 -17.47
CA LYS A 794 11.85 -33.69 -16.45
C LYS A 794 10.71 -34.37 -15.70
N ASP A 795 10.96 -35.61 -15.32
CA ASP A 795 9.99 -36.49 -14.67
C ASP A 795 10.32 -36.64 -13.19
N TYR A 796 9.31 -36.55 -12.34
CA TYR A 796 9.44 -36.67 -10.90
C TYR A 796 8.35 -37.56 -10.33
N ASN A 797 8.68 -38.30 -9.27
CA ASN A 797 7.74 -39.11 -8.51
C ASN A 797 7.35 -38.36 -7.23
N ILE A 798 6.05 -38.15 -7.01
CA ILE A 798 5.52 -37.34 -5.91
C ILE A 798 4.57 -38.15 -5.00
N SER A 799 4.31 -37.67 -3.78
CA SER A 799 3.31 -38.28 -2.88
C SER A 799 1.93 -37.64 -2.97
N CYS A 800 1.86 -36.33 -3.23
CA CYS A 800 0.61 -35.60 -3.48
C CYS A 800 0.89 -34.19 -4.03
N VAL A 801 -0.17 -33.48 -4.40
CA VAL A 801 -0.12 -32.16 -5.07
C VAL A 801 -0.77 -31.10 -4.19
N VAL A 802 -0.20 -29.90 -4.14
CA VAL A 802 -0.82 -28.68 -3.61
C VAL A 802 -0.94 -27.66 -4.73
N ARG A 803 -2.17 -27.38 -5.17
CA ARG A 803 -2.46 -26.45 -6.28
C ARG A 803 -2.84 -25.08 -5.72
N LEU A 804 -1.87 -24.17 -5.64
CA LEU A 804 -2.01 -22.82 -5.08
C LEU A 804 -1.83 -21.76 -6.18
N THR A 805 -2.60 -21.91 -7.25
CA THR A 805 -2.58 -21.09 -8.47
C THR A 805 -3.35 -19.77 -8.36
N GLY A 806 -3.89 -19.47 -7.18
CA GLY A 806 -4.76 -18.33 -6.95
C GLY A 806 -6.23 -18.63 -7.28
N ASN A 807 -7.10 -17.78 -6.73
CA ASN A 807 -8.54 -18.01 -6.72
C ASN A 807 -9.24 -17.20 -7.82
N GLU A 808 -10.41 -17.66 -8.26
CA GLU A 808 -11.30 -16.89 -9.11
C GLU A 808 -12.33 -16.14 -8.25
N VAL A 809 -12.52 -14.84 -8.52
CA VAL A 809 -13.57 -14.05 -7.88
C VAL A 809 -14.90 -14.40 -8.55
N LYS A 810 -15.78 -15.09 -7.84
CA LYS A 810 -17.17 -15.34 -8.26
C LYS A 810 -18.13 -14.74 -7.24
N ILE A 811 -19.16 -14.07 -7.74
CA ILE A 811 -20.23 -13.43 -6.97
C ILE A 811 -21.54 -14.04 -7.50
N PRO A 812 -21.85 -15.30 -7.15
CA PRO A 812 -22.88 -16.08 -7.83
C PRO A 812 -24.28 -15.49 -7.67
N PHE A 813 -24.53 -14.82 -6.54
CA PHE A 813 -25.78 -14.13 -6.22
C PHE A 813 -25.97 -12.79 -6.96
N LEU A 814 -25.02 -12.33 -7.79
CA LEU A 814 -25.13 -11.09 -8.55
C LEU A 814 -24.71 -11.31 -10.01
N ARG A 815 -25.62 -11.95 -10.76
CA ARG A 815 -25.42 -12.48 -12.14
C ARG A 815 -24.93 -11.45 -13.16
N SER A 816 -25.18 -10.16 -12.94
CA SER A 816 -24.75 -9.07 -13.83
C SER A 816 -23.27 -8.67 -13.65
N LEU A 817 -22.65 -8.91 -12.48
CA LEU A 817 -21.23 -8.63 -12.24
C LEU A 817 -20.28 -9.67 -12.86
N THR A 818 -20.77 -10.89 -13.16
CA THR A 818 -19.91 -12.05 -13.48
C THR A 818 -19.39 -12.12 -14.93
N THR A 819 -19.56 -11.06 -15.73
CA THR A 819 -19.30 -11.10 -17.20
C THR A 819 -17.89 -10.68 -17.63
N LYS A 820 -17.06 -10.12 -16.74
CA LYS A 820 -15.67 -9.70 -17.06
C LYS A 820 -14.64 -10.45 -16.21
N LYS A 821 -13.54 -10.90 -16.84
CA LYS A 821 -12.37 -11.50 -16.16
C LYS A 821 -11.55 -10.44 -15.41
N CYS A 822 -12.10 -9.90 -14.33
CA CYS A 822 -11.44 -8.92 -13.46
C CYS A 822 -10.98 -9.58 -12.14
N PRO A 823 -9.80 -9.23 -11.59
CA PRO A 823 -9.30 -9.77 -10.32
C PRO A 823 -9.94 -9.13 -9.07
N GLY A 824 -10.98 -8.31 -9.24
CA GLY A 824 -11.71 -7.57 -8.20
C GLY A 824 -12.86 -6.78 -8.82
N ILE A 825 -13.68 -6.11 -7.99
CA ILE A 825 -14.79 -5.26 -8.43
C ILE A 825 -14.27 -3.85 -8.70
N ASN A 826 -14.76 -3.19 -9.76
CA ASN A 826 -14.38 -1.81 -10.06
C ASN A 826 -15.13 -0.83 -9.13
N ILE A 827 -14.39 -0.09 -8.31
CA ILE A 827 -14.93 0.83 -7.30
C ILE A 827 -14.36 2.24 -7.42
N ASN A 828 -15.10 3.22 -6.93
CA ASN A 828 -14.57 4.55 -6.65
C ASN A 828 -13.58 4.46 -5.46
N PRO A 829 -12.32 4.89 -5.60
CA PRO A 829 -11.27 4.70 -4.58
C PRO A 829 -11.44 5.54 -3.31
N TYR A 830 -12.39 6.49 -3.28
CA TYR A 830 -12.65 7.39 -2.14
C TYR A 830 -13.99 7.13 -1.45
N THR A 831 -14.93 6.40 -2.08
CA THR A 831 -16.23 6.04 -1.49
C THR A 831 -16.44 4.53 -1.37
N TYR A 832 -15.64 3.72 -2.07
CA TYR A 832 -15.78 2.25 -2.18
C TYR A 832 -17.10 1.77 -2.80
N GLU A 833 -17.85 2.68 -3.41
CA GLU A 833 -19.04 2.38 -4.21
C GLU A 833 -18.64 1.78 -5.56
N CYS A 834 -19.37 0.76 -6.01
CA CYS A 834 -19.17 0.10 -7.29
C CYS A 834 -19.50 1.05 -8.44
N ILE A 835 -18.62 1.14 -9.43
CA ILE A 835 -18.82 2.04 -10.58
C ILE A 835 -19.95 1.52 -11.50
N ASP A 836 -20.10 0.20 -11.60
CA ASP A 836 -21.10 -0.44 -12.46
C ASP A 836 -22.50 -0.54 -11.79
N PHE A 837 -22.63 -0.29 -10.47
CA PHE A 837 -23.88 -0.50 -9.71
C PHE A 837 -24.09 0.55 -8.61
N GLU A 838 -25.11 1.38 -8.78
CA GLU A 838 -25.55 2.37 -7.80
C GLU A 838 -25.91 1.71 -6.45
N ASN A 839 -25.48 2.30 -5.34
CA ASN A 839 -25.79 1.88 -3.97
C ASN A 839 -25.27 0.49 -3.57
N ILE A 840 -24.44 -0.15 -4.42
CA ILE A 840 -23.62 -1.30 -4.07
C ILE A 840 -22.19 -0.84 -3.79
N TYR A 841 -21.62 -1.31 -2.70
CA TYR A 841 -20.24 -1.06 -2.29
C TYR A 841 -19.48 -2.38 -2.23
N ALA A 842 -18.15 -2.34 -2.34
CA ALA A 842 -17.30 -3.52 -2.13
C ALA A 842 -16.22 -3.20 -1.09
N LEU A 843 -15.86 -4.18 -0.25
CA LEU A 843 -14.84 -4.01 0.79
C LEU A 843 -13.81 -5.14 0.81
N GLY A 844 -12.62 -4.82 1.31
CA GLY A 844 -11.54 -5.77 1.51
C GLY A 844 -10.98 -6.32 0.21
N ALA A 845 -10.76 -7.63 0.15
CA ALA A 845 -10.09 -8.26 -0.98
C ALA A 845 -10.82 -8.05 -2.33
N LEU A 846 -12.15 -7.88 -2.33
CA LEU A 846 -12.94 -7.54 -3.52
C LEU A 846 -12.63 -6.13 -4.05
N ALA A 847 -12.32 -5.20 -3.15
CA ALA A 847 -11.91 -3.82 -3.41
C ALA A 847 -10.37 -3.67 -3.54
N GLY A 848 -9.62 -4.77 -3.55
CA GLY A 848 -8.16 -4.77 -3.67
C GLY A 848 -7.38 -4.53 -2.37
N ASP A 849 -8.04 -4.34 -1.21
CA ASP A 849 -7.36 -4.27 0.09
C ASP A 849 -6.94 -5.69 0.54
N LYS A 850 -5.66 -6.01 0.40
CA LYS A 850 -5.11 -7.36 0.64
C LYS A 850 -4.61 -7.62 2.07
N LEU A 851 -4.44 -6.58 2.90
CA LEU A 851 -3.96 -6.69 4.29
C LEU A 851 -5.04 -6.17 5.25
N ILE A 852 -5.12 -6.77 6.45
CA ILE A 852 -6.15 -6.44 7.45
C ILE A 852 -6.12 -4.97 7.87
N ARG A 853 -4.94 -4.41 8.16
CA ARG A 853 -4.78 -2.99 8.48
C ARG A 853 -5.36 -2.01 7.44
N PHE A 854 -5.36 -2.36 6.15
CA PHE A 854 -5.95 -1.53 5.09
C PHE A 854 -7.49 -1.55 5.10
N LEU A 855 -8.14 -2.59 5.64
CA LEU A 855 -9.59 -2.71 5.68
C LEU A 855 -10.27 -1.54 6.41
N GLN A 856 -9.55 -0.91 7.35
CA GLN A 856 -10.08 0.20 8.14
C GLN A 856 -10.29 1.47 7.30
N GLY A 857 -9.44 1.73 6.30
CA GLY A 857 -9.62 2.86 5.38
C GLY A 857 -10.76 2.64 4.39
N GLY A 858 -10.89 1.43 3.83
CA GLY A 858 -12.03 1.10 2.97
C GLY A 858 -13.36 1.14 3.70
N ALA A 859 -13.43 0.57 4.92
CA ALA A 859 -14.62 0.65 5.76
C ALA A 859 -14.98 2.10 6.12
N LEU A 860 -13.99 2.96 6.41
CA LEU A 860 -14.23 4.38 6.64
C LEU A 860 -14.76 5.08 5.38
N ALA A 861 -14.18 4.85 4.20
CA ALA A 861 -14.65 5.44 2.94
C ALA A 861 -16.10 5.05 2.61
N CYS A 862 -16.43 3.77 2.77
CA CYS A 862 -17.77 3.23 2.62
C CYS A 862 -18.75 3.89 3.62
N ALA A 863 -18.41 3.89 4.92
CA ALA A 863 -19.23 4.52 5.95
C ALA A 863 -19.44 6.01 5.66
N ALA A 864 -18.37 6.76 5.37
CA ALA A 864 -18.39 8.18 5.02
C ALA A 864 -19.37 8.48 3.86
N SER A 865 -19.36 7.66 2.81
CA SER A 865 -20.32 7.75 1.69
C SER A 865 -21.76 7.48 2.15
N LEU A 866 -22.00 6.39 2.88
CA LEU A 866 -23.32 6.02 3.41
C LEU A 866 -23.90 7.11 4.34
N PHE A 867 -23.09 7.61 5.27
CA PHE A 867 -23.45 8.71 6.18
C PHE A 867 -23.86 9.98 5.45
N LYS A 868 -23.12 10.36 4.40
CA LYS A 868 -23.46 11.51 3.55
C LYS A 868 -24.82 11.31 2.90
N LYS A 869 -25.05 10.16 2.24
CA LYS A 869 -26.33 9.86 1.57
C LYS A 869 -27.50 9.78 2.56
N TYR A 870 -27.31 9.12 3.70
CA TYR A 870 -28.33 8.97 4.75
C TYR A 870 -28.73 10.31 5.38
N ARG A 871 -27.77 11.19 5.70
CA ARG A 871 -28.04 12.56 6.19
C ARG A 871 -28.74 13.41 5.12
N GLN A 872 -28.42 13.25 3.82
CA GLN A 872 -29.11 13.95 2.73
C GLN A 872 -30.59 13.53 2.62
N ALA A 873 -30.88 12.23 2.58
CA ALA A 873 -32.26 11.70 2.56
C ALA A 873 -33.05 12.14 3.81
N SER A 874 -32.43 12.06 4.99
CA SER A 874 -33.04 12.52 6.26
C SER A 874 -33.37 14.01 6.28
N SER A 875 -32.58 14.84 5.57
CA SER A 875 -32.79 16.29 5.50
C SER A 875 -33.96 16.66 4.58
N ILE A 876 -34.09 15.97 3.43
CA ILE A 876 -35.22 16.12 2.51
C ILE A 876 -36.54 15.78 3.22
N ASN A 877 -36.57 14.66 3.96
CA ASN A 877 -37.73 14.24 4.73
C ASN A 877 -38.08 15.16 5.92
N ARG A 878 -37.16 16.00 6.40
CA ARG A 878 -37.47 17.01 7.44
C ARG A 878 -37.99 18.33 6.85
N LEU A 879 -37.63 18.64 5.61
CA LEU A 879 -38.13 19.85 4.93
C LEU A 879 -39.60 19.69 4.53
N SER A 880 -40.01 18.51 4.04
CA SER A 880 -41.43 18.24 3.71
C SER A 880 -42.37 18.35 4.91
N PHE A 881 -41.97 17.86 6.09
CA PHE A 881 -42.80 17.98 7.30
C PHE A 881 -43.00 19.43 7.79
N ASN A 882 -42.00 20.30 7.62
CA ASN A 882 -42.04 21.68 8.13
C ASN A 882 -42.89 22.66 7.28
N VAL A 883 -43.32 22.28 6.09
CA VAL A 883 -44.20 23.14 5.25
C VAL A 883 -45.67 23.11 5.73
N SER A 884 -46.07 22.09 6.48
CA SER A 884 -47.47 21.86 6.91
C SER A 884 -48.01 22.80 8.01
N SER A 885 -47.21 23.71 8.57
CA SER A 885 -47.55 24.46 9.80
C SER A 885 -47.72 25.98 9.65
N ARG A 886 -47.98 26.50 8.43
CA ARG A 886 -48.31 27.92 8.20
C ARG A 886 -49.66 28.12 7.51
N THR A 887 -50.73 27.94 8.27
CA THR A 887 -52.05 28.52 7.93
C THR A 887 -51.95 30.04 7.84
N ARG A 888 -51.98 30.58 6.62
CA ARG A 888 -52.25 32.01 6.37
C ARG A 888 -53.75 32.22 6.22
N THR A 889 -54.38 32.80 7.22
CA THR A 889 -55.74 33.33 7.12
C THR A 889 -55.72 34.52 6.15
N VAL A 890 -56.42 34.39 5.02
CA VAL A 890 -56.65 35.52 4.10
C VAL A 890 -58.04 36.07 4.41
N GLN A 891 -58.11 37.30 4.91
CA GLN A 891 -59.37 38.04 4.93
C GLN A 891 -59.66 38.55 3.52
N ILE A 892 -60.84 38.20 3.01
CA ILE A 892 -61.44 38.83 1.83
C ILE A 892 -62.13 40.10 2.32
N ILE A 893 -61.88 41.22 1.63
CA ILE A 893 -62.66 42.45 1.71
C ILE A 893 -62.90 42.87 0.24
N ASP A 894 -64.16 43.21 -0.08
CA ASP A 894 -64.60 43.66 -1.41
C ASP A 894 -63.94 44.98 -1.87
#